data_AF-A0A495JBG5-F1
#
_entry.id   AF-A0A495JBG5-F1
#
_cell.length_a   1.000
_cell.length_b   1.000
_cell.length_c   1.000
_cell.angle_alpha   90.00
_cell.angle_beta   90.00
_cell.angle_gamma   90.00
#
_symmetry.space_group_name_H-M   'P 1'
#
loop_
_entity.id
_entity.type
_entity.pdbx_description
1 polymer ?
#
loop_
_entity_poly.entity_id
_entity_poly.type
_entity_poly.pdbx_seq_one_letter_code
_entity_poly.pdbx_strand_id
1 'polypeptide(L)'
;MSPTRHRWSRLLVAATVAAASTALTVAAAPSAAQAVVIPAADYQQVPLATGSAEIGEAMSLAVLPNRSVVHTARNGTVRVTDAAGNTKVAGTLPVYTHDEEGLQGVAADPNFASNRFIYLYYSPTLSTPGGDAPTTGTAADFEPWKGHLRLSRFTLNADDTLNMGSERIMLQVNNDRGQCCHVGGDIDFDAAGNLYLSTGDDTNPFESNSYTPIDERTNRNPQFDAQRSSGNTNDLRGKVLRIKPQADGTYTIPAGNMFAPGTANTRPEIYAMGFRNPFRMSVDKPTGVVYLGDYGPDAGVSDANRGPSGQVEFNRITAPGNYGWPYCTGTNTTAETYNEYTFPSGPSQAKYNCTGGPTNNSFRNTGQTTLPPAKPSWIRYGGDAGSPPEFGGGSESPMGGPVYRYNASLNSPVKFPQSLDGQFFAGEYGRRWIKAVAVNSNGTPGEISAFPWTGTQVMDMAFGPDGALYVLDYGTGSNNQALYRVEYIGGGNRSPVAVASANRTSGPNPLTVTFSSAGSSDPEGGALSYLWTFGDGTTSISANPTKTYTANGTFTPTLRVTDPTGLSGTASLVITVGNTAPVVNLQLPADGQLFNFGDTVPFTVSASDAEDGTINCARVTVTYSLGHDSHAHQITSRTGCTGTITVPVDGEHDTAANIFGVFDATYTDNGGLTSRSTRTLQPKHRQGEHFGAQSGIQTADHAAAEGGRTAGFVDNGDWISYQPYLLGNATQFTARVSSGGVGGTIEVRTGSATGTLLGSVAVAPTGGWDTFTNVTANLSNVPTGSTTLYLVFKGVTGQGNLFDVDAFTFVTGTVATPTVISLRARVNTSYVAADNAGAAPLIANRTAVGPWEQFDRLDAGNGTIALRAKANGLIVSASGGTAPLIANATTIGTWERFQLVNNTDGSVSLRATANNMYVAAEGAGAQPLIANRAAIGAWERFDLITS
;
A
#
# COMPACT_ATOMS: atom_id res chain seq x y z
N MET A 1 69.60 48.96 53.60
CA MET A 1 70.14 47.84 54.39
C MET A 1 68.97 46.93 54.79
N SER A 2 69.11 45.61 54.67
CA SER A 2 68.33 44.65 55.51
C SER A 2 66.82 44.44 55.14
N PRO A 3 66.09 43.47 55.75
CA PRO A 3 65.87 42.12 55.20
C PRO A 3 64.41 41.58 55.31
N THR A 4 64.25 40.27 55.09
CA THR A 4 63.36 39.29 55.79
C THR A 4 61.84 39.37 55.67
N ARG A 5 61.07 38.27 55.74
CA ARG A 5 61.19 36.81 55.55
C ARG A 5 59.80 36.23 55.88
N HIS A 6 59.49 35.06 55.32
CA HIS A 6 58.72 33.94 55.90
C HIS A 6 57.29 34.09 56.47
N ARG A 7 56.40 33.27 55.88
CA ARG A 7 55.79 32.05 56.48
C ARG A 7 55.25 32.17 57.93
N TRP A 8 53.93 32.04 58.09
CA TRP A 8 53.21 30.84 58.61
C TRP A 8 51.89 31.15 59.34
N SER A 9 50.87 30.39 58.93
CA SER A 9 49.87 29.67 59.74
C SER A 9 48.89 30.43 60.65
N ARG A 10 47.61 30.33 60.22
CA ARG A 10 46.37 29.97 60.97
C ARG A 10 46.11 30.64 62.34
N LEU A 11 44.96 31.29 62.48
CA LEU A 11 43.83 30.84 63.32
C LEU A 11 42.58 31.70 63.10
N LEU A 12 41.40 31.08 63.27
CA LEU A 12 40.07 31.72 63.25
C LEU A 12 39.85 32.64 64.47
N VAL A 13 39.14 33.76 64.26
CA VAL A 13 38.07 34.23 65.17
C VAL A 13 37.00 34.93 64.32
N ALA A 14 35.73 34.59 64.54
CA ALA A 14 34.58 35.25 63.95
C ALA A 14 34.26 36.56 64.68
N ALA A 15 34.03 37.63 63.91
CA ALA A 15 33.28 38.80 64.35
C ALA A 15 32.37 39.26 63.20
N THR A 16 31.08 39.40 63.51
CA THR A 16 30.01 39.82 62.63
C THR A 16 30.16 41.31 62.25
N VAL A 17 30.10 41.61 60.95
CA VAL A 17 29.81 42.95 60.42
C VAL A 17 28.82 42.79 59.28
N ALA A 18 27.76 43.60 59.33
CA ALA A 18 26.65 43.62 58.38
C ALA A 18 27.11 43.90 56.95
N ALA A 19 26.69 43.07 56.00
CA ALA A 19 26.85 43.30 54.57
C ALA A 19 25.48 43.65 53.96
N ALA A 20 25.41 44.80 53.32
CA ALA A 20 24.31 45.18 52.45
C ALA A 20 24.31 44.26 51.21
N SER A 21 23.21 43.52 51.03
CA SER A 21 22.99 42.66 49.88
C SER A 21 22.42 43.48 48.72
N THR A 22 23.24 43.72 47.70
CA THR A 22 22.76 44.06 46.36
C THR A 22 22.09 42.82 45.77
N ALA A 23 20.77 42.84 45.65
CA ALA A 23 19.99 41.81 44.99
C ALA A 23 20.33 41.78 43.49
N LEU A 24 21.02 40.72 43.05
CA LEU A 24 21.08 40.35 41.64
C LEU A 24 19.68 39.88 41.23
N THR A 25 19.01 40.66 40.39
CA THR A 25 17.80 40.24 39.69
C THR A 25 18.17 39.13 38.70
N VAL A 26 17.91 37.89 39.07
CA VAL A 26 17.89 36.76 38.14
C VAL A 26 16.76 37.02 37.15
N ALA A 27 17.09 37.28 35.89
CA ALA A 27 16.10 37.34 34.83
C ALA A 27 15.40 35.97 34.75
N ALA A 28 14.08 35.96 34.90
CA ALA A 28 13.28 34.77 34.73
C ALA A 28 13.50 34.19 33.32
N ALA A 29 13.65 32.87 33.22
CA ALA A 29 13.63 32.18 31.94
C ALA A 29 12.32 32.53 31.20
N PRO A 30 12.35 32.75 29.87
CA PRO A 30 11.13 32.99 29.11
C PRO A 30 10.20 31.79 29.31
N SER A 31 8.95 32.07 29.68
CA SER A 31 7.90 31.05 29.77
C SER A 31 7.76 30.33 28.44
N ALA A 32 7.59 29.00 28.47
CA ALA A 32 7.11 28.25 27.32
C ALA A 32 5.86 28.96 26.73
N ALA A 33 5.79 29.09 25.42
CA ALA A 33 4.61 29.64 24.76
C ALA A 33 3.38 28.83 25.21
N GLN A 34 2.37 29.52 25.74
CA GLN A 34 1.14 28.88 26.21
C GLN A 34 0.39 28.23 25.04
N ALA A 35 -0.13 27.01 25.27
CA ALA A 35 -0.99 26.27 24.36
C ALA A 35 -2.11 27.16 23.79
N VAL A 36 -2.19 27.24 22.48
CA VAL A 36 -3.42 27.71 21.84
C VAL A 36 -4.24 26.49 21.46
N VAL A 37 -5.11 26.10 22.39
CA VAL A 37 -6.12 25.06 22.15
C VAL A 37 -7.17 25.66 21.22
N ILE A 38 -7.11 25.28 19.95
CA ILE A 38 -8.16 25.60 18.98
C ILE A 38 -9.18 24.45 19.01
N PRO A 39 -10.47 24.71 19.30
CA PRO A 39 -11.50 23.69 19.26
C PRO A 39 -11.49 22.97 17.90
N ALA A 40 -11.64 21.64 17.91
CA ALA A 40 -11.74 20.87 16.67
C ALA A 40 -12.88 21.35 15.76
N ALA A 41 -13.98 21.82 16.36
CA ALA A 41 -15.15 22.38 15.66
C ALA A 41 -14.87 23.72 14.97
N ASP A 42 -13.77 24.41 15.29
CA ASP A 42 -13.36 25.63 14.60
C ASP A 42 -12.64 25.33 13.28
N TYR A 43 -12.40 24.05 12.98
CA TYR A 43 -11.89 23.61 11.70
C TYR A 43 -12.98 22.93 10.88
N GLN A 44 -12.81 23.01 9.57
CA GLN A 44 -13.56 22.20 8.63
C GLN A 44 -12.62 21.54 7.63
N GLN A 45 -12.82 20.24 7.39
CA GLN A 45 -12.17 19.49 6.33
C GLN A 45 -13.09 19.42 5.11
N VAL A 46 -12.73 20.09 4.02
CA VAL A 46 -13.49 20.13 2.76
C VAL A 46 -12.87 19.15 1.76
N PRO A 47 -13.57 18.09 1.32
CA PRO A 47 -13.08 17.23 0.25
C PRO A 47 -13.10 17.99 -1.08
N LEU A 48 -11.98 17.99 -1.80
CA LEU A 48 -11.87 18.55 -3.15
C LEU A 48 -11.95 17.48 -4.23
N ALA A 49 -11.42 16.29 -3.97
CA ALA A 49 -11.44 15.17 -4.90
C ALA A 49 -11.32 13.86 -4.10
N THR A 50 -11.98 12.80 -4.54
CA THR A 50 -12.04 11.54 -3.79
C THR A 50 -12.02 10.30 -4.69
N GLY A 51 -11.45 9.22 -4.17
CA GLY A 51 -11.34 7.94 -4.85
C GLY A 51 -10.28 7.88 -5.94
N SER A 52 -10.00 6.67 -6.39
CA SER A 52 -8.93 6.34 -7.34
C SER A 52 -9.10 6.95 -8.72
N ALA A 53 -10.33 7.22 -9.16
CA ALA A 53 -10.59 7.86 -10.44
C ALA A 53 -10.03 9.29 -10.47
N GLU A 54 -10.26 10.05 -9.39
CA GLU A 54 -9.79 11.43 -9.29
C GLU A 54 -8.36 11.54 -8.75
N ILE A 55 -7.94 10.66 -7.83
CA ILE A 55 -6.65 10.81 -7.14
C ILE A 55 -5.57 9.85 -7.67
N GLY A 56 -5.95 8.61 -8.01
CA GLY A 56 -4.99 7.53 -8.29
C GLY A 56 -4.27 7.03 -7.04
N GLU A 57 -3.05 6.52 -7.20
CA GLU A 57 -2.12 6.20 -6.09
C GLU A 57 -1.32 7.47 -5.74
N ALA A 58 -1.86 8.27 -4.83
CA ALA A 58 -1.38 9.59 -4.49
C ALA A 58 0.10 9.60 -4.08
N MET A 59 0.88 10.56 -4.61
CA MET A 59 2.28 10.73 -4.23
C MET A 59 2.59 12.14 -3.73
N SER A 60 2.33 13.20 -4.47
CA SER A 60 2.68 14.57 -4.04
C SER A 60 1.71 15.61 -4.57
N LEU A 61 1.64 16.77 -3.93
CA LEU A 61 0.82 17.92 -4.35
C LEU A 61 1.60 19.23 -4.44
N ALA A 62 1.11 20.15 -5.27
CA ALA A 62 1.54 21.54 -5.33
C ALA A 62 0.32 22.46 -5.47
N VAL A 63 0.14 23.38 -4.52
CA VAL A 63 -0.96 24.36 -4.56
C VAL A 63 -0.56 25.57 -5.41
N LEU A 64 -1.33 25.83 -6.46
CA LEU A 64 -1.10 26.94 -7.39
C LEU A 64 -1.67 28.27 -6.85
N PRO A 65 -1.22 29.42 -7.37
CA PRO A 65 -1.72 30.74 -6.95
C PRO A 65 -3.25 30.93 -7.08
N ASN A 66 -3.88 30.24 -8.03
CA ASN A 66 -5.33 30.26 -8.23
C ASN A 66 -6.09 29.24 -7.36
N ARG A 67 -5.41 28.61 -6.39
CA ARG A 67 -5.92 27.54 -5.49
C ARG A 67 -6.23 26.20 -6.16
N SER A 68 -5.89 26.03 -7.42
CA SER A 68 -5.88 24.69 -8.03
C SER A 68 -4.69 23.91 -7.48
N VAL A 69 -4.80 22.58 -7.43
CA VAL A 69 -3.77 21.69 -6.92
C VAL A 69 -3.31 20.79 -8.05
N VAL A 70 -2.02 20.85 -8.37
CA VAL A 70 -1.38 19.82 -9.20
C VAL A 70 -1.02 18.67 -8.28
N HIS A 71 -1.37 17.44 -8.63
CA HIS A 71 -0.98 16.26 -7.86
C HIS A 71 -0.58 15.10 -8.74
N THR A 72 0.25 14.22 -8.19
CA THR A 72 0.86 13.10 -8.89
C THR A 72 0.31 11.78 -8.38
N ALA A 73 0.22 10.82 -9.30
CA ALA A 73 0.05 9.42 -8.97
C ALA A 73 1.26 8.60 -9.41
N ARG A 74 1.62 7.57 -8.63
CA ARG A 74 2.86 6.79 -8.85
C ARG A 74 2.98 6.21 -10.26
N ASN A 75 1.85 5.86 -10.87
CA ASN A 75 1.77 5.34 -12.24
C ASN A 75 2.13 6.35 -13.35
N GLY A 76 2.61 7.55 -13.03
CA GLY A 76 3.02 8.57 -13.99
C GLY A 76 1.95 9.61 -14.31
N THR A 77 0.75 9.53 -13.72
CA THR A 77 -0.34 10.47 -14.02
C THR A 77 -0.18 11.77 -13.24
N VAL A 78 -0.22 12.89 -13.94
CA VAL A 78 -0.32 14.24 -13.37
C VAL A 78 -1.74 14.73 -13.52
N ARG A 79 -2.32 15.23 -12.43
CA ARG A 79 -3.68 15.75 -12.38
C ARG A 79 -3.72 17.17 -11.87
N VAL A 80 -4.80 17.88 -12.21
CA VAL A 80 -5.12 19.20 -11.67
C VAL A 80 -6.53 19.13 -11.11
N THR A 81 -6.67 19.42 -9.82
CA THR A 81 -7.95 19.63 -9.15
C THR A 81 -8.13 21.13 -8.92
N ASP A 82 -9.16 21.73 -9.50
CA ASP A 82 -9.40 23.17 -9.35
C ASP A 82 -9.96 23.53 -7.96
N ALA A 83 -10.11 24.84 -7.69
CA ALA A 83 -10.60 25.32 -6.41
C ALA A 83 -12.06 24.90 -6.09
N ALA A 84 -12.81 24.44 -7.10
CA ALA A 84 -14.16 23.92 -7.00
C ALA A 84 -14.19 22.39 -6.95
N GLY A 85 -13.04 21.71 -6.86
CA GLY A 85 -12.98 20.26 -6.78
C GLY A 85 -13.23 19.52 -8.10
N ASN A 86 -13.03 20.18 -9.24
CA ASN A 86 -13.07 19.49 -10.53
C ASN A 86 -11.68 18.95 -10.85
N THR A 87 -11.57 17.63 -10.99
CA THR A 87 -10.30 16.98 -11.32
C THR A 87 -10.21 16.61 -12.79
N LYS A 88 -9.04 16.90 -13.41
CA LYS A 88 -8.70 16.42 -14.75
C LYS A 88 -7.28 15.87 -14.80
N VAL A 89 -7.04 14.97 -15.75
CA VAL A 89 -5.69 14.51 -16.10
C VAL A 89 -5.01 15.60 -16.92
N ALA A 90 -3.90 16.13 -16.42
CA ALA A 90 -3.08 17.10 -17.13
C ALA A 90 -2.15 16.40 -18.14
N GLY A 91 -1.63 15.23 -17.80
CA GLY A 91 -0.79 14.41 -18.66
C GLY A 91 -0.31 13.14 -17.95
N THR A 92 0.31 12.24 -18.71
CA THR A 92 0.85 10.98 -18.18
C THR A 92 2.27 10.77 -18.70
N LEU A 93 3.21 10.52 -17.79
CA LEU A 93 4.59 10.18 -18.10
C LEU A 93 4.77 8.66 -18.18
N PRO A 94 5.54 8.15 -19.16
CA PRO A 94 5.99 6.76 -19.12
C PRO A 94 6.99 6.58 -17.97
N VAL A 95 6.62 5.77 -16.99
CA VAL A 95 7.43 5.51 -15.80
C VAL A 95 7.73 4.02 -15.63
N TYR A 96 8.88 3.73 -15.03
CA TYR A 96 9.20 2.41 -14.51
C TYR A 96 8.55 2.26 -13.14
N THR A 97 7.83 1.17 -12.92
CA THR A 97 7.09 0.88 -11.69
C THR A 97 7.43 -0.52 -11.19
N HIS A 98 8.36 -0.59 -10.25
CA HIS A 98 8.67 -1.76 -9.44
C HIS A 98 8.90 -1.26 -8.01
N ASP A 99 8.32 -1.95 -7.04
CA ASP A 99 8.23 -1.50 -5.65
C ASP A 99 7.78 -0.03 -5.52
N GLU A 100 8.63 0.86 -4.99
CA GLU A 100 8.34 2.28 -4.74
C GLU A 100 8.53 3.20 -5.97
N GLU A 101 9.15 2.70 -7.05
CA GLU A 101 9.46 3.52 -8.22
C GLU A 101 8.19 3.97 -8.98
N GLY A 102 8.33 5.10 -9.68
CA GLY A 102 7.24 5.73 -10.42
C GLY A 102 7.43 7.25 -10.50
N LEU A 103 6.32 7.98 -10.62
CA LEU A 103 6.29 9.43 -10.47
C LEU A 103 6.12 9.80 -9.00
N GLN A 104 7.06 10.58 -8.47
CA GLN A 104 7.15 10.95 -7.06
C GLN A 104 6.66 12.40 -6.84
N GLY A 105 7.57 13.36 -6.65
CA GLY A 105 7.27 14.74 -6.30
C GLY A 105 6.81 15.63 -7.44
N VAL A 106 6.05 16.68 -7.06
CA VAL A 106 5.70 17.82 -7.91
C VAL A 106 5.90 19.13 -7.16
N ALA A 107 6.45 20.14 -7.83
CA ALA A 107 6.47 21.51 -7.31
C ALA A 107 6.13 22.52 -8.41
N ALA A 108 5.43 23.58 -8.04
CA ALA A 108 5.25 24.75 -8.90
C ALA A 108 6.41 25.74 -8.69
N ASP A 109 6.90 26.31 -9.78
CA ASP A 109 7.92 27.36 -9.71
C ASP A 109 7.41 28.55 -8.86
N PRO A 110 8.24 29.21 -8.03
CA PRO A 110 7.81 30.40 -7.29
C PRO A 110 7.26 31.52 -8.18
N ASN A 111 7.65 31.57 -9.47
CA ASN A 111 7.12 32.50 -10.47
C ASN A 111 6.05 31.87 -11.38
N PHE A 112 5.36 30.82 -10.92
CA PHE A 112 4.37 30.05 -11.70
C PHE A 112 3.33 30.94 -12.39
N ALA A 113 2.88 32.02 -11.72
CA ALA A 113 1.91 32.96 -12.29
C ALA A 113 2.37 33.58 -13.62
N SER A 114 3.69 33.64 -13.87
CA SER A 114 4.29 34.17 -15.10
C SER A 114 4.80 33.09 -16.05
N ASN A 115 5.50 32.08 -15.53
CA ASN A 115 6.20 31.08 -16.38
C ASN A 115 5.43 29.76 -16.54
N ARG A 116 4.46 29.47 -15.66
CA ARG A 116 3.73 28.21 -15.57
C ARG A 116 4.62 26.96 -15.52
N PHE A 117 5.82 27.08 -14.96
CA PHE A 117 6.74 25.95 -14.82
C PHE A 117 6.36 25.05 -13.66
N ILE A 118 6.38 23.75 -13.89
CA ILE A 118 6.30 22.73 -12.86
C ILE A 118 7.52 21.82 -12.93
N TYR A 119 7.91 21.26 -11.80
CA TYR A 119 9.02 20.33 -11.66
C TYR A 119 8.47 18.98 -11.22
N LEU A 120 8.90 17.91 -11.87
CA LEU A 120 8.48 16.54 -11.59
C LEU A 120 9.73 15.68 -11.34
N TYR A 121 9.65 14.82 -10.33
CA TYR A 121 10.69 13.83 -10.04
C TYR A 121 10.16 12.41 -10.28
N TYR A 122 10.77 11.65 -11.18
CA TYR A 122 10.20 10.37 -11.63
C TYR A 122 11.23 9.35 -12.14
N SER A 123 10.89 8.06 -12.07
CA SER A 123 11.65 6.95 -12.66
C SER A 123 11.28 6.75 -14.14
N PRO A 124 12.06 7.20 -15.13
CA PRO A 124 11.78 6.94 -16.54
C PRO A 124 11.86 5.45 -16.89
N THR A 125 11.15 5.04 -17.94
CA THR A 125 11.36 3.74 -18.60
C THR A 125 12.74 3.69 -19.25
N LEU A 126 13.53 2.66 -18.94
CA LEU A 126 14.87 2.41 -19.48
C LEU A 126 14.95 0.98 -20.03
N SER A 127 16.15 0.46 -20.29
CA SER A 127 16.38 -0.95 -20.63
C SER A 127 16.41 -1.88 -19.42
N THR A 128 16.20 -1.35 -18.22
CA THR A 128 16.13 -2.13 -16.98
C THR A 128 15.04 -3.20 -17.07
N PRO A 129 15.33 -4.47 -16.73
CA PRO A 129 14.30 -5.51 -16.68
C PRO A 129 13.19 -5.17 -15.68
N GLY A 130 12.00 -5.76 -15.87
CA GLY A 130 10.97 -5.77 -14.83
C GLY A 130 11.15 -6.95 -13.87
N GLY A 131 10.62 -6.83 -12.66
CA GLY A 131 10.72 -7.84 -11.60
C GLY A 131 11.95 -7.64 -10.71
N ASP A 132 12.34 -8.70 -9.98
CA ASP A 132 13.34 -8.58 -8.93
C ASP A 132 14.77 -8.80 -9.44
N ALA A 133 15.70 -7.93 -9.03
CA ALA A 133 17.12 -8.07 -9.27
C ALA A 133 17.71 -9.18 -8.38
N PRO A 134 18.73 -9.91 -8.86
CA PRO A 134 19.36 -10.95 -8.06
C PRO A 134 19.99 -10.35 -6.79
N THR A 135 19.82 -11.01 -5.66
CA THR A 135 20.41 -10.63 -4.37
C THR A 135 21.93 -10.90 -4.36
N THR A 136 22.39 -11.94 -5.05
CA THR A 136 23.83 -12.24 -5.21
C THR A 136 24.17 -12.50 -6.67
N GLY A 137 25.41 -12.21 -7.06
CA GLY A 137 25.85 -12.29 -8.44
C GLY A 137 27.19 -11.59 -8.68
N THR A 138 27.56 -11.49 -9.94
CA THR A 138 28.70 -10.71 -10.41
C THR A 138 28.27 -9.31 -10.81
N ALA A 139 29.23 -8.40 -11.01
CA ALA A 139 28.92 -7.06 -11.52
C ALA A 139 28.15 -7.09 -12.86
N ALA A 140 28.40 -8.09 -13.70
CA ALA A 140 27.69 -8.27 -14.97
C ALA A 140 26.22 -8.65 -14.77
N ASP A 141 25.89 -9.35 -13.68
CA ASP A 141 24.50 -9.72 -13.36
C ASP A 141 23.70 -8.53 -12.84
N PHE A 142 24.36 -7.55 -12.20
CA PHE A 142 23.74 -6.33 -11.68
C PHE A 142 23.65 -5.19 -12.71
N GLU A 143 24.52 -5.18 -13.73
CA GLU A 143 24.59 -4.10 -14.71
C GLU A 143 23.25 -3.82 -15.45
N PRO A 144 22.45 -4.83 -15.86
CA PRO A 144 21.15 -4.58 -16.48
C PRO A 144 20.17 -3.83 -15.58
N TRP A 145 20.38 -3.86 -14.26
CA TRP A 145 19.52 -3.27 -13.26
C TRP A 145 19.87 -1.82 -12.90
N LYS A 146 20.93 -1.25 -13.49
CA LYS A 146 21.24 0.17 -13.32
C LYS A 146 20.14 1.04 -13.93
N GLY A 147 19.79 2.10 -13.21
CA GLY A 147 18.81 3.09 -13.64
C GLY A 147 19.10 4.48 -13.07
N HIS A 148 18.12 5.36 -13.21
CA HIS A 148 18.11 6.65 -12.53
C HIS A 148 16.68 7.18 -12.39
N LEU A 149 16.50 8.14 -11.48
CA LEU A 149 15.36 9.05 -11.44
C LEU A 149 15.74 10.39 -12.09
N ARG A 150 14.75 11.09 -12.63
CA ARG A 150 14.90 12.40 -13.28
C ARG A 150 14.16 13.48 -12.51
N LEU A 151 14.85 14.57 -12.20
CA LEU A 151 14.21 15.85 -11.95
C LEU A 151 14.08 16.57 -13.29
N SER A 152 12.85 16.77 -13.75
CA SER A 152 12.56 17.46 -15.01
C SER A 152 11.64 18.65 -14.78
N ARG A 153 11.86 19.71 -15.57
CA ARG A 153 10.94 20.85 -15.65
C ARG A 153 10.03 20.71 -16.87
N PHE A 154 8.75 20.99 -16.67
CA PHE A 154 7.72 21.09 -17.70
C PHE A 154 7.02 22.45 -17.64
N THR A 155 6.26 22.77 -18.69
CA THR A 155 5.32 23.89 -18.71
C THR A 155 3.89 23.35 -18.65
N LEU A 156 3.08 23.90 -17.76
CA LEU A 156 1.65 23.67 -17.73
C LEU A 156 0.96 24.69 -18.65
N ASN A 157 0.21 24.23 -19.65
CA ASN A 157 -0.51 25.11 -20.57
C ASN A 157 -1.62 25.89 -19.83
N ALA A 158 -2.17 26.91 -20.48
CA ALA A 158 -3.23 27.76 -19.89
C ALA A 158 -4.53 26.99 -19.59
N ASP A 159 -4.77 25.88 -20.30
CA ASP A 159 -5.88 24.94 -20.07
C ASP A 159 -5.52 23.83 -19.07
N ASP A 160 -4.45 24.01 -18.32
CA ASP A 160 -3.81 23.09 -17.37
C ASP A 160 -3.48 21.69 -17.91
N THR A 161 -3.26 21.55 -19.22
CA THR A 161 -2.62 20.36 -19.79
C THR A 161 -1.11 20.44 -19.66
N LEU A 162 -0.45 19.31 -19.44
CA LEU A 162 1.00 19.21 -19.34
C LEU A 162 1.61 19.22 -20.75
N ASN A 163 2.48 20.20 -21.06
CA ASN A 163 3.18 20.23 -22.33
C ASN A 163 4.34 19.23 -22.33
N MET A 164 4.11 18.01 -22.81
CA MET A 164 5.11 16.94 -22.85
C MET A 164 6.36 17.32 -23.68
N GLY A 165 6.21 18.13 -24.73
CA GLY A 165 7.35 18.60 -25.55
C GLY A 165 8.21 19.67 -24.88
N SER A 166 7.77 20.21 -23.74
CA SER A 166 8.49 21.23 -22.99
C SER A 166 9.51 20.67 -21.99
N GLU A 167 9.63 19.34 -21.88
CA GLU A 167 10.51 18.70 -20.91
C GLU A 167 11.94 19.23 -21.00
N ARG A 168 12.51 19.58 -19.84
CA ARG A 168 13.94 19.78 -19.66
C ARG A 168 14.41 18.93 -18.48
N ILE A 169 15.24 17.92 -18.77
CA ILE A 169 15.87 17.09 -17.75
C ILE A 169 16.96 17.93 -17.08
N MET A 170 16.80 18.20 -15.79
CA MET A 170 17.69 19.08 -15.04
C MET A 170 18.77 18.29 -14.31
N LEU A 171 18.37 17.21 -13.63
CA LEU A 171 19.24 16.40 -12.80
C LEU A 171 18.83 14.92 -12.90
N GLN A 172 19.83 14.03 -12.88
CA GLN A 172 19.63 12.60 -12.76
C GLN A 172 20.23 12.11 -11.45
N VAL A 173 19.47 11.31 -10.72
CA VAL A 173 19.90 10.62 -9.50
C VAL A 173 19.97 9.14 -9.84
N ASN A 174 21.18 8.60 -9.96
CA ASN A 174 21.38 7.19 -10.30
C ASN A 174 20.75 6.28 -9.23
N ASN A 175 20.19 5.15 -9.66
CA ASN A 175 19.70 4.11 -8.77
C ASN A 175 20.02 2.70 -9.29
N ASP A 176 19.98 1.75 -8.38
CA ASP A 176 20.01 0.32 -8.63
C ASP A 176 18.55 -0.17 -8.56
N ARG A 177 17.98 -0.71 -9.64
CA ARG A 177 16.55 -1.07 -9.70
C ARG A 177 16.31 -2.55 -9.45
N GLY A 178 15.04 -2.91 -9.27
CA GLY A 178 14.62 -4.31 -9.14
C GLY A 178 14.68 -4.82 -7.70
N GLN A 179 14.92 -3.96 -6.72
CA GLN A 179 14.67 -4.28 -5.32
C GLN A 179 14.18 -3.02 -4.62
N CYS A 180 13.40 -3.26 -3.58
CA CYS A 180 13.03 -2.25 -2.60
C CYS A 180 14.31 -1.75 -1.89
N CYS A 181 14.47 -0.47 -1.52
CA CYS A 181 13.46 0.57 -1.31
C CYS A 181 14.09 1.98 -1.30
N HIS A 182 13.28 2.98 -0.93
CA HIS A 182 13.64 4.36 -0.57
C HIS A 182 14.01 5.24 -1.75
N VAL A 183 12.98 5.74 -2.43
CA VAL A 183 13.15 6.69 -3.55
C VAL A 183 13.18 8.15 -3.09
N GLY A 184 12.64 8.48 -1.91
CA GLY A 184 12.44 9.86 -1.47
C GLY A 184 11.58 10.65 -2.46
N GLY A 185 12.03 11.85 -2.84
CA GLY A 185 11.58 12.49 -4.06
C GLY A 185 10.64 13.68 -3.90
N ASP A 186 10.66 14.33 -2.73
CA ASP A 186 9.87 15.55 -2.50
C ASP A 186 10.59 16.81 -2.99
N ILE A 187 9.84 17.85 -3.35
CA ILE A 187 10.37 19.08 -3.96
C ILE A 187 9.73 20.32 -3.32
N ASP A 188 10.53 21.26 -2.84
CA ASP A 188 10.05 22.60 -2.44
C ASP A 188 11.09 23.68 -2.74
N PHE A 189 10.68 24.94 -2.63
CA PHE A 189 11.49 26.12 -2.90
C PHE A 189 11.63 27.01 -1.68
N ASP A 190 12.83 27.55 -1.50
CA ASP A 190 13.03 28.69 -0.60
C ASP A 190 12.54 30.02 -1.24
N ALA A 191 12.52 31.09 -0.44
CA ALA A 191 12.14 32.43 -0.91
C ALA A 191 13.10 33.02 -1.96
N ALA A 192 14.34 32.51 -2.06
CA ALA A 192 15.29 32.90 -3.08
C ALA A 192 15.09 32.13 -4.40
N GLY A 193 14.15 31.18 -4.44
CA GLY A 193 13.86 30.30 -5.56
C GLY A 193 14.96 29.27 -5.82
N ASN A 194 15.69 28.84 -4.79
CA ASN A 194 16.47 27.60 -4.85
C ASN A 194 15.51 26.41 -4.68
N LEU A 195 15.68 25.40 -5.52
CA LEU A 195 14.94 24.14 -5.45
C LEU A 195 15.66 23.20 -4.49
N TYR A 196 14.90 22.61 -3.59
CA TYR A 196 15.32 21.51 -2.72
C TYR A 196 14.69 20.21 -3.21
N LEU A 197 15.47 19.13 -3.27
CA LEU A 197 15.01 17.79 -3.64
C LEU A 197 15.47 16.78 -2.58
N SER A 198 14.56 16.01 -2.00
CA SER A 198 14.94 14.88 -1.15
C SER A 198 15.16 13.63 -1.99
N THR A 199 16.14 12.81 -1.62
CA THR A 199 16.47 11.56 -2.32
C THR A 199 16.68 10.45 -1.31
N GLY A 200 16.00 9.32 -1.51
CA GLY A 200 16.21 8.13 -0.69
C GLY A 200 17.53 7.43 -1.00
N ASP A 201 17.92 6.53 -0.11
CA ASP A 201 19.23 5.88 -0.11
C ASP A 201 19.35 4.71 -1.08
N ASP A 202 18.23 4.30 -1.70
CA ASP A 202 18.17 3.19 -2.65
C ASP A 202 18.70 1.88 -2.05
N THR A 203 18.42 1.60 -0.78
CA THR A 203 19.04 0.48 -0.06
C THR A 203 18.01 -0.42 0.62
N ASN A 204 18.14 -1.71 0.37
CA ASN A 204 17.38 -2.78 0.98
C ASN A 204 17.91 -3.11 2.38
N PRO A 205 17.09 -2.99 3.44
CA PRO A 205 17.52 -3.24 4.82
C PRO A 205 17.44 -4.72 5.25
N PHE A 206 16.68 -5.57 4.56
CA PHE A 206 16.08 -6.75 5.19
C PHE A 206 17.06 -7.90 5.43
N GLU A 207 18.07 -8.08 4.58
CA GLU A 207 19.16 -9.05 4.82
C GLU A 207 20.21 -8.57 5.83
N SER A 208 19.92 -7.47 6.52
CA SER A 208 20.71 -6.95 7.65
C SER A 208 20.09 -7.32 9.00
N ASN A 209 19.13 -8.24 9.03
CA ASN A 209 18.25 -8.48 10.19
C ASN A 209 17.63 -7.16 10.69
N SER A 210 17.22 -6.31 9.73
CA SER A 210 16.58 -5.01 9.98
C SER A 210 17.44 -3.93 10.66
N TYR A 211 18.73 -4.19 10.90
CA TYR A 211 19.71 -3.17 11.30
C TYR A 211 20.32 -2.47 10.08
N THR A 212 21.41 -1.70 10.29
CA THR A 212 22.09 -0.97 9.22
C THR A 212 22.59 -1.87 8.07
N PRO A 213 22.22 -1.59 6.81
CA PRO A 213 22.69 -2.32 5.63
C PRO A 213 24.07 -1.83 5.19
N ILE A 214 25.11 -2.57 5.56
CA ILE A 214 26.53 -2.27 5.25
C ILE A 214 27.26 -3.53 4.71
N ASP A 215 26.59 -4.33 3.85
CA ASP A 215 27.13 -5.60 3.35
C ASP A 215 28.15 -5.42 2.21
N GLU A 216 29.42 -5.56 2.57
CA GLU A 216 30.58 -5.37 1.68
C GLU A 216 31.03 -6.65 0.95
N ARG A 217 30.24 -7.73 0.98
CA ARG A 217 30.57 -8.93 0.19
C ARG A 217 30.59 -8.58 -1.30
N THR A 218 31.64 -9.01 -2.01
CA THR A 218 31.87 -8.64 -3.43
C THR A 218 30.88 -9.28 -4.40
N ASN A 219 30.27 -10.40 -4.02
CA ASN A 219 29.20 -11.05 -4.78
C ASN A 219 27.79 -10.57 -4.37
N ARG A 220 27.69 -9.54 -3.51
CA ARG A 220 26.42 -9.00 -3.04
C ARG A 220 25.93 -7.89 -3.94
N ASN A 221 24.62 -7.89 -4.19
CA ASN A 221 23.97 -6.76 -4.86
C ASN A 221 24.27 -5.45 -4.10
N PRO A 222 24.70 -4.38 -4.81
CA PRO A 222 25.00 -3.09 -4.19
C PRO A 222 23.87 -2.51 -3.32
N GLN A 223 22.61 -2.85 -3.58
CA GLN A 223 21.46 -2.37 -2.79
C GLN A 223 21.46 -2.80 -1.32
N PHE A 224 22.42 -3.62 -0.85
CA PHE A 224 22.56 -3.97 0.57
C PHE A 224 23.67 -3.21 1.30
N ASP A 225 24.13 -2.11 0.71
CA ASP A 225 25.22 -1.28 1.23
C ASP A 225 24.87 0.22 1.12
N ALA A 226 24.26 0.77 2.17
CA ALA A 226 23.92 2.20 2.27
C ALA A 226 25.16 3.10 2.37
N GLN A 227 26.35 2.52 2.57
CA GLN A 227 27.60 3.29 2.58
C GLN A 227 27.91 3.83 1.17
N ARG A 228 27.44 3.16 0.12
CA ARG A 228 27.62 3.63 -1.27
C ARG A 228 26.80 4.88 -1.59
N SER A 229 25.72 5.12 -0.85
CA SER A 229 24.72 6.17 -1.08
C SER A 229 24.72 7.20 0.05
N SER A 230 23.98 6.99 1.13
CA SER A 230 23.79 7.95 2.23
C SER A 230 25.11 8.41 2.84
N GLY A 231 26.00 7.46 3.10
CA GLY A 231 27.34 7.67 3.62
C GLY A 231 28.38 8.15 2.59
N ASN A 232 28.00 8.40 1.34
CA ASN A 232 28.93 8.79 0.27
C ASN A 232 28.76 10.28 -0.08
N THR A 233 29.82 11.06 0.09
CA THR A 233 29.82 12.51 -0.23
C THR A 233 29.80 12.78 -1.73
N ASN A 234 30.06 11.78 -2.56
CA ASN A 234 30.11 11.85 -4.01
C ASN A 234 28.90 11.15 -4.69
N ASP A 235 27.84 10.85 -3.93
CA ASP A 235 26.59 10.26 -4.43
C ASP A 235 25.41 11.19 -4.08
N LEU A 236 24.35 11.15 -4.89
CA LEU A 236 23.17 12.00 -4.73
C LEU A 236 22.03 11.34 -3.96
N ARG A 237 22.13 10.05 -3.63
CA ARG A 237 21.12 9.28 -2.88
C ARG A 237 21.29 9.43 -1.37
N GLY A 238 20.20 9.41 -0.62
CA GLY A 238 20.18 9.61 0.83
C GLY A 238 20.54 11.05 1.23
N LYS A 239 20.03 12.04 0.48
CA LYS A 239 20.41 13.46 0.58
C LYS A 239 19.19 14.39 0.60
N VAL A 240 19.44 15.62 1.04
CA VAL A 240 18.69 16.80 0.58
C VAL A 240 19.61 17.59 -0.34
N LEU A 241 19.20 17.69 -1.60
CA LEU A 241 19.90 18.43 -2.65
C LEU A 241 19.35 19.85 -2.74
N ARG A 242 20.21 20.82 -3.10
CA ARG A 242 19.81 22.22 -3.29
C ARG A 242 20.48 22.81 -4.53
N ILE A 243 19.67 23.21 -5.49
CA ILE A 243 20.11 23.78 -6.76
C ILE A 243 19.34 25.07 -7.08
N LYS A 244 19.84 25.88 -8.01
CA LYS A 244 19.11 27.05 -8.54
C LYS A 244 18.72 26.81 -10.00
N PRO A 245 17.44 26.45 -10.27
CA PRO A 245 16.95 26.30 -11.63
C PRO A 245 17.17 27.53 -12.49
N GLN A 246 17.51 27.30 -13.76
CA GLN A 246 17.65 28.33 -14.79
C GLN A 246 16.51 28.21 -15.83
N ALA A 247 16.22 29.32 -16.50
CA ALA A 247 15.14 29.40 -17.48
C ALA A 247 15.35 28.49 -18.71
N ASP A 248 16.59 28.13 -19.04
CA ASP A 248 16.91 27.21 -20.14
C ASP A 248 16.75 25.73 -19.78
N GLY A 249 16.53 25.41 -18.50
CA GLY A 249 16.41 24.05 -18.00
C GLY A 249 17.71 23.49 -17.41
N THR A 250 18.77 24.30 -17.33
CA THR A 250 19.97 23.98 -16.54
C THR A 250 19.79 24.40 -15.08
N TYR A 251 20.83 24.21 -14.25
CA TYR A 251 20.87 24.71 -12.89
C TYR A 251 22.26 25.24 -12.54
N THR A 252 22.32 26.11 -11.54
CA THR A 252 23.57 26.52 -10.88
C THR A 252 23.59 26.02 -9.43
N ILE A 253 24.79 25.99 -8.83
CA ILE A 253 24.97 25.63 -7.42
C ILE A 253 24.86 26.88 -6.56
N PRO A 254 23.88 26.98 -5.64
CA PRO A 254 23.80 28.07 -4.68
C PRO A 254 24.96 28.04 -3.69
N ALA A 255 25.37 29.21 -3.19
CA ALA A 255 26.30 29.29 -2.09
C ALA A 255 25.69 28.71 -0.79
N GLY A 256 26.54 28.12 0.06
CA GLY A 256 26.13 27.55 1.34
C GLY A 256 25.53 26.15 1.23
N ASN A 257 25.82 25.40 0.16
CA ASN A 257 25.73 23.94 0.18
C ASN A 257 26.88 23.33 0.97
N MET A 258 26.78 22.05 1.28
CA MET A 258 27.73 21.32 2.14
C MET A 258 29.15 21.31 1.56
N PHE A 259 29.26 21.23 0.23
CA PHE A 259 30.53 21.18 -0.48
C PHE A 259 30.60 22.28 -1.54
N ALA A 260 31.74 22.95 -1.63
CA ALA A 260 31.96 23.94 -2.67
C ALA A 260 32.16 23.26 -4.04
N PRO A 261 31.75 23.90 -5.16
CA PRO A 261 32.07 23.41 -6.48
C PRO A 261 33.59 23.16 -6.65
N GLY A 262 33.95 21.98 -7.15
CA GLY A 262 35.35 21.56 -7.34
C GLY A 262 36.01 20.92 -6.11
N THR A 263 35.33 20.79 -4.97
CA THR A 263 35.83 19.99 -3.85
C THR A 263 35.96 18.51 -4.27
N ALA A 264 37.15 17.95 -4.13
CA ALA A 264 37.45 16.59 -4.57
C ALA A 264 36.59 15.55 -3.85
N ASN A 265 36.12 14.54 -4.60
CA ASN A 265 35.29 13.43 -4.12
C ASN A 265 34.00 13.89 -3.43
N THR A 266 33.37 14.95 -3.95
CA THR A 266 32.10 15.46 -3.42
C THR A 266 31.16 15.91 -4.52
N ARG A 267 29.86 15.92 -4.22
CA ARG A 267 28.82 16.54 -5.07
C ARG A 267 28.41 17.90 -4.51
N PRO A 268 28.59 19.00 -5.25
CA PRO A 268 28.24 20.34 -4.77
C PRO A 268 26.73 20.59 -4.66
N GLU A 269 25.89 19.70 -5.21
CA GLU A 269 24.43 19.74 -5.05
C GLU A 269 23.97 19.42 -3.61
N ILE A 270 24.80 18.74 -2.82
CA ILE A 270 24.42 18.27 -1.48
C ILE A 270 24.29 19.46 -0.51
N TYR A 271 23.08 19.66 0.02
CA TYR A 271 22.83 20.57 1.14
C TYR A 271 22.91 19.84 2.46
N ALA A 272 22.28 18.68 2.57
CA ALA A 272 22.40 17.79 3.72
C ALA A 272 22.52 16.32 3.27
N MET A 273 23.16 15.49 4.08
CA MET A 273 23.39 14.08 3.78
C MET A 273 23.14 13.18 4.99
N GLY A 274 23.18 11.87 4.76
CA GLY A 274 23.09 10.87 5.83
C GLY A 274 21.65 10.62 6.25
N PHE A 275 20.75 10.51 5.28
CA PHE A 275 19.35 10.12 5.46
C PHE A 275 19.11 8.74 4.84
N ARG A 276 18.11 8.00 5.33
CA ARG A 276 17.70 6.70 4.77
C ARG A 276 16.60 6.88 3.74
N ASN A 277 15.42 7.32 4.18
CA ASN A 277 14.28 7.61 3.31
C ASN A 277 13.65 8.96 3.70
N PRO A 278 14.25 10.09 3.28
CA PRO A 278 13.76 11.43 3.54
C PRO A 278 12.51 11.71 2.66
N PHE A 279 11.38 11.09 2.98
CA PHE A 279 10.28 10.91 2.03
C PHE A 279 9.45 12.18 1.77
N ARG A 280 9.19 12.99 2.82
CA ARG A 280 8.51 14.29 2.70
C ARG A 280 9.26 15.39 3.44
N MET A 281 9.36 16.56 2.83
CA MET A 281 9.97 17.75 3.40
C MET A 281 9.28 19.04 2.99
N SER A 282 9.50 20.10 3.76
CA SER A 282 9.15 21.46 3.34
C SER A 282 10.26 22.45 3.67
N VAL A 283 10.29 23.55 2.92
CA VAL A 283 11.16 24.68 3.19
C VAL A 283 10.32 25.84 3.75
N ASP A 284 10.62 26.22 4.98
CA ASP A 284 10.00 27.38 5.61
C ASP A 284 10.54 28.67 4.97
N LYS A 285 9.81 29.19 3.98
CA LYS A 285 10.25 30.25 3.07
C LYS A 285 10.86 31.48 3.77
N PRO A 286 10.29 32.02 4.88
CA PRO A 286 10.88 33.16 5.58
C PRO A 286 12.23 32.89 6.23
N THR A 287 12.53 31.64 6.63
CA THR A 287 13.76 31.30 7.36
C THR A 287 14.75 30.46 6.55
N GLY A 288 14.30 29.80 5.49
CA GLY A 288 15.09 28.84 4.71
C GLY A 288 15.36 27.50 5.41
N VAL A 289 14.72 27.25 6.56
CA VAL A 289 14.88 26.00 7.32
C VAL A 289 14.09 24.89 6.64
N VAL A 290 14.72 23.72 6.47
CA VAL A 290 14.04 22.52 5.95
C VAL A 290 13.50 21.71 7.12
N TYR A 291 12.24 21.30 7.04
CA TYR A 291 11.62 20.33 7.94
C TYR A 291 11.39 19.04 7.17
N LEU A 292 11.86 17.91 7.71
CA LEU A 292 11.98 16.65 6.98
C LEU A 292 11.52 15.49 7.87
N GLY A 293 10.71 14.58 7.33
CA GLY A 293 10.50 13.24 7.91
C GLY A 293 11.47 12.24 7.28
N ASP A 294 12.21 11.49 8.10
CA ASP A 294 13.13 10.44 7.65
C ASP A 294 12.81 9.11 8.35
N TYR A 295 12.61 8.07 7.55
CA TYR A 295 12.44 6.72 8.09
C TYR A 295 13.81 6.21 8.57
N GLY A 296 13.85 5.43 9.64
CA GLY A 296 15.10 4.88 10.19
C GLY A 296 15.08 3.35 10.13
N PRO A 297 15.81 2.65 11.01
CA PRO A 297 15.91 1.18 10.98
C PRO A 297 14.57 0.47 11.19
N ASP A 298 14.53 -0.82 10.89
CA ASP A 298 13.32 -1.66 11.02
C ASP A 298 13.46 -2.73 12.14
N ALA A 299 14.55 -2.69 12.93
CA ALA A 299 14.85 -3.72 13.93
C ALA A 299 13.90 -3.67 15.14
N GLY A 300 13.26 -4.79 15.47
CA GLY A 300 12.27 -4.80 16.58
C GLY A 300 12.84 -4.51 17.98
N VAL A 301 14.13 -4.73 18.21
CA VAL A 301 14.80 -4.51 19.51
C VAL A 301 16.23 -4.01 19.32
N SER A 302 16.77 -3.30 20.29
CA SER A 302 18.17 -2.86 20.31
C SER A 302 19.13 -4.02 20.62
N ASP A 303 20.27 -4.07 19.93
CA ASP A 303 21.35 -5.04 20.19
C ASP A 303 22.70 -4.31 20.32
N ALA A 304 23.38 -4.54 21.44
CA ALA A 304 24.65 -3.90 21.77
C ALA A 304 25.78 -4.19 20.76
N ASN A 305 25.68 -5.28 20.01
CA ASN A 305 26.61 -5.70 18.96
C ASN A 305 26.12 -5.34 17.55
N ARG A 306 24.91 -4.81 17.36
CA ARG A 306 24.42 -4.40 16.02
C ARG A 306 24.10 -2.92 15.97
N GLY A 307 23.19 -2.45 16.81
CA GLY A 307 22.67 -1.08 16.78
C GLY A 307 21.32 -0.93 17.51
N PRO A 308 20.70 0.25 17.41
CA PRO A 308 19.39 0.50 18.01
C PRO A 308 18.26 -0.26 17.31
N SER A 309 17.12 -0.39 18.01
CA SER A 309 15.82 -0.74 17.42
C SER A 309 15.32 0.32 16.43
N GLY A 310 14.23 -0.01 15.75
CA GLY A 310 13.45 0.85 14.88
C GLY A 310 13.19 2.20 15.53
N GLN A 311 13.56 3.26 14.84
CA GLN A 311 13.26 4.62 15.27
C GLN A 311 13.28 5.53 14.06
N VAL A 312 12.47 6.56 14.10
CA VAL A 312 12.26 7.47 12.98
C VAL A 312 12.38 8.92 13.45
N GLU A 313 12.58 9.81 12.49
CA GLU A 313 13.04 11.16 12.80
C GLU A 313 12.20 12.22 12.09
N PHE A 314 11.84 13.27 12.83
CA PHE A 314 11.68 14.59 12.24
C PHE A 314 12.97 15.38 12.40
N ASN A 315 13.45 15.92 11.28
CA ASN A 315 14.68 16.67 11.18
C ASN A 315 14.40 18.14 10.86
N ARG A 316 15.06 19.06 11.59
CA ARG A 316 15.02 20.50 11.37
C ARG A 316 16.39 21.01 10.91
N ILE A 317 16.54 21.19 9.61
CA ILE A 317 17.82 21.48 8.95
C ILE A 317 17.99 22.98 8.77
N THR A 318 18.65 23.60 9.75
CA THR A 318 18.93 25.05 9.74
C THR A 318 20.22 25.43 9.00
N ALA A 319 21.08 24.45 8.71
CA ALA A 319 22.34 24.63 7.99
C ALA A 319 22.83 23.28 7.44
N PRO A 320 23.69 23.27 6.40
CA PRO A 320 24.27 22.05 5.84
C PRO A 320 24.87 21.11 6.89
N GLY A 321 24.75 19.80 6.69
CA GLY A 321 25.29 18.82 7.63
C GLY A 321 25.05 17.35 7.26
N ASN A 322 25.72 16.48 8.00
CA ASN A 322 25.53 15.04 7.99
C ASN A 322 24.56 14.63 9.12
N TYR A 323 23.54 13.84 8.82
CA TYR A 323 22.50 13.38 9.74
C TYR A 323 22.67 11.91 10.16
N GLY A 324 23.77 11.28 9.72
CA GLY A 324 24.33 10.12 10.41
C GLY A 324 24.12 8.78 9.71
N TRP A 325 23.00 8.56 9.01
CA TRP A 325 22.73 7.28 8.36
C TRP A 325 23.81 6.97 7.29
N PRO A 326 24.34 5.73 7.21
CA PRO A 326 23.91 4.50 7.89
C PRO A 326 24.63 4.16 9.22
N TYR A 327 25.40 5.09 9.77
CA TYR A 327 26.30 4.83 10.90
C TYR A 327 25.74 5.25 12.26
N CYS A 328 24.94 6.32 12.24
CA CYS A 328 24.40 7.00 13.41
C CYS A 328 22.93 7.37 13.15
N THR A 329 22.13 7.43 14.20
CA THR A 329 20.72 7.83 14.15
C THR A 329 20.30 8.44 15.48
N GLY A 330 19.10 9.02 15.54
CA GLY A 330 18.46 9.50 16.74
C GLY A 330 19.20 10.69 17.30
N THR A 331 19.58 10.63 18.57
CA THR A 331 20.29 11.71 19.25
C THR A 331 21.82 11.55 19.22
N ASN A 332 22.33 10.64 18.38
CA ASN A 332 23.75 10.30 18.23
C ASN A 332 24.43 9.84 19.54
N THR A 333 23.67 9.20 20.43
CA THR A 333 24.25 8.55 21.61
C THR A 333 24.94 7.25 21.22
N THR A 334 25.81 6.74 22.09
CA THR A 334 26.45 5.43 21.88
C THR A 334 25.44 4.28 21.74
N ALA A 335 24.28 4.38 22.39
CA ALA A 335 23.22 3.39 22.27
C ALA A 335 22.57 3.40 20.86
N GLU A 336 22.46 4.58 20.25
CA GLU A 336 21.86 4.80 18.92
C GLU A 336 22.89 4.70 17.78
N THR A 337 24.13 4.27 18.08
CA THR A 337 25.21 4.14 17.09
C THR A 337 25.36 2.69 16.66
N TYR A 338 25.52 2.44 15.37
CA TYR A 338 25.74 1.09 14.85
C TYR A 338 27.18 0.61 15.06
N ASN A 339 27.33 -0.70 15.13
CA ASN A 339 28.62 -1.37 15.04
C ASN A 339 28.99 -1.55 13.57
N GLU A 340 30.28 -1.47 13.26
CA GLU A 340 30.78 -2.10 12.05
C GLU A 340 30.54 -3.61 12.15
N TYR A 341 30.11 -4.25 11.06
CA TYR A 341 29.64 -5.63 11.09
C TYR A 341 30.17 -6.42 9.89
N THR A 342 30.79 -7.56 10.16
CA THR A 342 31.24 -8.47 9.11
C THR A 342 30.08 -9.36 8.66
N PHE A 343 29.56 -9.16 7.45
CA PHE A 343 28.46 -9.97 6.91
C PHE A 343 28.92 -11.37 6.45
N PRO A 344 28.05 -12.40 6.51
CA PRO A 344 26.64 -12.35 6.92
C PRO A 344 26.38 -12.63 8.41
N SER A 345 27.40 -13.03 9.16
CA SER A 345 27.21 -13.66 10.49
C SER A 345 28.10 -13.07 11.60
N GLY A 346 28.72 -11.92 11.35
CA GLY A 346 29.67 -11.29 12.24
C GLY A 346 31.11 -11.80 12.02
N PRO A 347 32.03 -11.43 12.92
CA PRO A 347 31.78 -10.71 14.18
C PRO A 347 31.42 -9.23 13.99
N SER A 348 30.80 -8.65 15.01
CA SER A 348 30.69 -7.20 15.15
C SER A 348 32.01 -6.60 15.61
N GLN A 349 32.32 -5.41 15.10
CA GLN A 349 33.49 -4.62 15.46
C GLN A 349 33.07 -3.41 16.32
N ALA A 350 33.94 -2.40 16.40
CA ALA A 350 33.67 -1.19 17.17
C ALA A 350 32.47 -0.41 16.61
N LYS A 351 31.85 0.40 17.48
CA LYS A 351 30.85 1.39 17.07
C LYS A 351 31.48 2.52 16.27
N TYR A 352 30.75 3.04 15.29
CA TYR A 352 31.20 4.17 14.48
C TYR A 352 31.39 5.47 15.30
N ASN A 353 32.27 6.36 14.83
CA ASN A 353 32.56 7.62 15.51
C ASN A 353 31.64 8.76 15.05
N CYS A 354 30.43 8.85 15.60
CA CYS A 354 29.46 9.86 15.19
C CYS A 354 29.94 11.31 15.40
N THR A 355 30.62 11.60 16.52
CA THR A 355 31.04 12.97 16.89
C THR A 355 32.32 13.42 16.18
N GLY A 356 33.23 12.50 15.87
CA GLY A 356 34.44 12.77 15.10
C GLY A 356 34.29 12.62 13.59
N GLY A 357 33.15 12.12 13.13
CA GLY A 357 32.91 11.77 11.73
C GLY A 357 33.07 10.26 11.50
N PRO A 358 31.99 9.53 11.12
CA PRO A 358 32.11 8.11 10.81
C PRO A 358 33.00 7.90 9.59
N THR A 359 33.69 6.76 9.56
CA THR A 359 34.54 6.36 8.43
C THR A 359 33.75 5.46 7.51
N ASN A 360 33.72 5.81 6.23
CA ASN A 360 33.17 5.00 5.16
C ASN A 360 34.29 4.24 4.45
N ASN A 361 34.49 2.99 4.85
CA ASN A 361 35.49 2.07 4.35
C ASN A 361 34.99 1.11 3.27
N SER A 362 33.72 1.23 2.85
CA SER A 362 33.19 0.42 1.74
C SER A 362 34.02 0.61 0.48
N PHE A 363 34.35 -0.50 -0.18
CA PHE A 363 35.01 -0.47 -1.49
C PHE A 363 34.12 0.17 -2.58
N ARG A 364 32.83 0.38 -2.29
CA ARG A 364 31.87 1.08 -3.15
C ARG A 364 31.83 2.60 -2.89
N ASN A 365 32.55 3.10 -1.88
CA ASN A 365 32.63 4.53 -1.60
C ASN A 365 33.49 5.25 -2.65
N THR A 366 32.89 6.24 -3.31
CA THR A 366 33.56 7.13 -4.27
C THR A 366 33.78 8.54 -3.72
N GLY A 367 33.43 8.75 -2.44
CA GLY A 367 33.47 10.01 -1.74
C GLY A 367 34.67 10.14 -0.79
N GLN A 368 34.53 11.02 0.18
CA GLN A 368 35.49 11.17 1.27
C GLN A 368 35.39 9.97 2.21
N THR A 369 36.54 9.48 2.67
CA THR A 369 36.60 8.34 3.59
C THR A 369 36.13 8.71 5.00
N THR A 370 36.46 9.91 5.48
CA THR A 370 35.97 10.42 6.78
C THR A 370 34.88 11.43 6.52
N LEU A 371 33.67 11.16 7.02
CA LEU A 371 32.52 12.02 6.84
C LEU A 371 32.52 13.17 7.85
N PRO A 372 31.80 14.27 7.58
CA PRO A 372 31.54 15.27 8.60
C PRO A 372 30.81 14.66 9.80
N PRO A 373 31.02 15.20 11.02
CA PRO A 373 30.33 14.76 12.22
C PRO A 373 28.81 14.70 12.04
N ALA A 374 28.20 13.64 12.57
CA ALA A 374 26.76 13.45 12.55
C ALA A 374 26.08 14.47 13.48
N LYS A 375 24.99 15.08 13.01
CA LYS A 375 24.10 15.94 13.79
C LYS A 375 22.95 15.12 14.37
N PRO A 376 22.51 15.41 15.59
CA PRO A 376 21.36 14.73 16.17
C PRO A 376 20.07 15.16 15.47
N SER A 377 19.10 14.24 15.46
CA SER A 377 17.72 14.51 15.04
C SER A 377 17.05 15.57 15.91
N TRP A 378 15.99 16.19 15.38
CA TRP A 378 15.23 17.20 16.12
C TRP A 378 14.17 16.56 17.02
N ILE A 379 13.41 15.60 16.49
CA ILE A 379 12.49 14.74 17.23
C ILE A 379 12.74 13.32 16.75
N ARG A 380 13.17 12.43 17.66
CA ARG A 380 13.13 10.98 17.43
C ARG A 380 11.88 10.37 18.07
N TYR A 381 11.36 9.32 17.47
CA TYR A 381 10.31 8.50 18.07
C TYR A 381 10.33 7.07 17.53
N GLY A 382 9.75 6.14 18.30
CA GLY A 382 9.74 4.72 17.94
C GLY A 382 10.69 3.88 18.80
N GLY A 383 10.64 2.57 18.57
CA GLY A 383 11.53 1.59 19.21
C GLY A 383 11.45 1.52 20.73
N ASP A 384 12.48 0.91 21.32
CA ASP A 384 12.57 0.68 22.76
C ASP A 384 12.62 1.99 23.56
N ALA A 385 13.08 3.06 22.93
CA ALA A 385 13.20 4.37 23.53
C ALA A 385 11.89 5.18 23.51
N GLY A 386 10.84 4.66 22.85
CA GLY A 386 9.49 5.19 22.85
C GLY A 386 9.30 6.43 21.98
N SER A 387 8.07 6.96 22.03
CA SER A 387 7.66 8.17 21.31
C SER A 387 7.37 9.32 22.29
N PRO A 388 7.41 10.59 21.86
CA PRO A 388 6.72 11.67 22.57
C PRO A 388 5.30 11.22 22.94
N PRO A 389 4.83 11.43 24.18
CA PRO A 389 3.52 10.93 24.63
C PRO A 389 2.37 11.33 23.70
N GLU A 390 2.45 12.53 23.13
CA GLU A 390 1.47 13.10 22.22
C GLU A 390 1.37 12.32 20.91
N PHE A 391 2.42 11.61 20.49
CA PHE A 391 2.43 10.79 19.27
C PHE A 391 1.78 9.41 19.46
N GLY A 392 1.54 8.99 20.71
CA GLY A 392 1.08 7.63 21.01
C GLY A 392 2.09 6.55 20.60
N GLY A 393 1.62 5.31 20.45
CA GLY A 393 2.39 4.19 19.90
C GLY A 393 1.91 3.77 18.50
N GLY A 394 2.58 2.79 17.90
CA GLY A 394 2.23 2.23 16.58
C GLY A 394 3.29 2.51 15.52
N SER A 395 2.87 2.59 14.25
CA SER A 395 3.70 2.72 13.05
C SER A 395 4.84 3.77 13.15
N GLU A 396 5.91 3.57 12.41
CA GLU A 396 7.09 4.45 12.37
C GLU A 396 7.23 5.04 10.96
N SER A 397 6.35 5.99 10.62
CA SER A 397 6.21 6.51 9.25
C SER A 397 6.08 8.05 9.21
N PRO A 398 7.17 8.78 9.49
CA PRO A 398 7.13 10.23 9.55
C PRO A 398 6.95 10.86 8.18
N MET A 399 6.00 11.78 8.07
CA MET A 399 5.75 12.58 6.89
C MET A 399 6.07 14.03 7.24
N GLY A 400 7.13 14.58 6.64
CA GLY A 400 7.37 16.03 6.73
C GLY A 400 6.15 16.83 6.29
N GLY A 401 6.10 18.10 6.69
CA GLY A 401 4.99 18.98 6.40
C GLY A 401 5.35 20.46 6.55
N PRO A 402 4.42 21.39 6.28
CA PRO A 402 4.73 22.80 6.18
C PRO A 402 4.79 23.48 7.55
N VAL A 403 5.46 24.62 7.60
CA VAL A 403 5.34 25.59 8.70
C VAL A 403 4.24 26.58 8.36
N TYR A 404 3.29 26.78 9.28
CA TYR A 404 2.27 27.81 9.09
C TYR A 404 2.86 29.21 9.27
N ARG A 405 2.58 30.11 8.32
CA ARG A 405 3.02 31.52 8.37
C ARG A 405 1.82 32.44 8.27
N TYR A 406 1.46 33.08 9.38
CA TYR A 406 0.31 33.96 9.44
C TYR A 406 0.56 35.24 8.63
N ASN A 407 -0.37 35.57 7.75
CA ASN A 407 -0.36 36.83 7.01
C ASN A 407 -1.55 37.70 7.43
N ALA A 408 -1.27 38.77 8.17
CA ALA A 408 -2.29 39.73 8.60
C ALA A 408 -2.99 40.42 7.41
N SER A 409 -2.26 40.64 6.31
CA SER A 409 -2.78 41.31 5.10
C SER A 409 -3.59 40.40 4.19
N LEU A 410 -3.55 39.08 4.41
CA LEU A 410 -4.33 38.12 3.64
C LEU A 410 -5.82 38.24 4.01
N ASN A 411 -6.63 38.72 3.06
CA ASN A 411 -8.08 38.75 3.21
C ASN A 411 -8.68 37.39 2.86
N SER A 412 -8.61 36.46 3.80
CA SER A 412 -9.19 35.12 3.68
C SER A 412 -9.96 34.79 4.96
N PRO A 413 -11.24 34.39 4.86
CA PRO A 413 -12.04 34.01 6.03
C PRO A 413 -11.68 32.61 6.56
N VAL A 414 -10.87 31.84 5.83
CA VAL A 414 -10.52 30.44 6.15
C VAL A 414 -9.07 30.26 6.62
N LYS A 415 -8.29 31.35 6.65
CA LYS A 415 -6.88 31.29 7.08
C LYS A 415 -6.79 30.92 8.55
N PHE A 416 -5.78 30.12 8.88
CA PHE A 416 -5.54 29.74 10.27
C PHE A 416 -5.21 30.96 11.16
N PRO A 417 -5.47 30.89 12.48
CA PRO A 417 -5.26 32.01 13.37
C PRO A 417 -3.76 32.30 13.62
N GLN A 418 -3.45 33.55 13.99
CA GLN A 418 -2.09 34.01 14.26
C GLN A 418 -1.36 33.19 15.34
N SER A 419 -2.10 32.58 16.26
CA SER A 419 -1.56 31.71 17.30
C SER A 419 -0.78 30.50 16.79
N LEU A 420 -1.02 30.08 15.55
CA LEU A 420 -0.31 28.97 14.91
C LEU A 420 0.92 29.43 14.12
N ASP A 421 1.19 30.74 14.05
CA ASP A 421 2.32 31.25 13.30
C ASP A 421 3.65 30.63 13.76
N GLY A 422 4.41 30.10 12.81
CA GLY A 422 5.69 29.43 13.04
C GLY A 422 5.61 28.00 13.55
N GLN A 423 4.41 27.41 13.70
CA GLN A 423 4.28 26.00 14.07
C GLN A 423 4.48 25.09 12.86
N PHE A 424 5.21 24.00 13.07
CA PHE A 424 5.45 22.94 12.09
C PHE A 424 4.29 21.92 12.13
N PHE A 425 3.68 21.61 11.00
CA PHE A 425 2.64 20.60 10.90
C PHE A 425 3.29 19.26 10.52
N ALA A 426 3.51 18.42 11.52
CA ALA A 426 4.03 17.06 11.35
C ALA A 426 2.92 16.12 10.91
N GLY A 427 3.14 15.34 9.85
CA GLY A 427 2.25 14.26 9.41
C GLY A 427 2.80 12.88 9.80
N GLU A 428 1.92 11.92 10.00
CA GLU A 428 2.29 10.52 10.23
C GLU A 428 1.37 9.61 9.43
N TYR A 429 1.97 8.83 8.54
CA TYR A 429 1.25 8.03 7.56
C TYR A 429 0.50 6.85 8.21
N GLY A 430 1.18 6.00 8.98
CA GLY A 430 0.60 4.76 9.50
C GLY A 430 -0.30 4.95 10.72
N ARG A 431 0.02 5.91 11.59
CA ARG A 431 -0.74 6.36 12.77
C ARG A 431 -1.82 7.40 12.42
N ARG A 432 -1.84 7.90 11.18
CA ARG A 432 -2.95 8.68 10.62
C ARG A 432 -3.26 9.94 11.41
N TRP A 433 -2.23 10.76 11.65
CA TRP A 433 -2.41 12.03 12.34
C TRP A 433 -1.64 13.17 11.69
N ILE A 434 -2.11 14.38 11.97
CA ILE A 434 -1.37 15.62 11.81
C ILE A 434 -1.23 16.23 13.21
N LYS A 435 -0.07 16.81 13.53
CA LYS A 435 0.18 17.51 14.80
C LYS A 435 0.90 18.82 14.54
N ALA A 436 0.49 19.86 15.25
CA ALA A 436 1.18 21.14 15.20
C ALA A 436 2.26 21.17 16.29
N VAL A 437 3.50 21.41 15.90
CA VAL A 437 4.68 21.40 16.76
C VAL A 437 5.21 22.82 16.86
N ALA A 438 5.15 23.40 18.05
CA ALA A 438 5.78 24.67 18.33
C ALA A 438 7.30 24.55 18.26
N VAL A 439 7.98 25.63 17.87
CA VAL A 439 9.44 25.71 17.85
C VAL A 439 9.84 26.73 18.90
N ASN A 440 10.56 26.28 19.93
CA ASN A 440 11.07 27.18 20.96
C ASN A 440 12.09 28.16 20.37
N SER A 441 12.35 29.27 21.06
CA SER A 441 13.30 30.30 20.61
C SER A 441 14.74 29.79 20.43
N ASN A 442 15.11 28.73 21.15
CA ASN A 442 16.40 28.03 21.01
C ASN A 442 16.41 26.98 19.88
N GLY A 443 15.28 26.81 19.17
CA GLY A 443 15.12 25.86 18.08
C GLY A 443 14.74 24.44 18.49
N THR A 444 14.57 24.12 19.78
CA THR A 444 14.12 22.78 20.21
C THR A 444 12.61 22.60 19.99
N PRO A 445 12.10 21.36 19.94
CA PRO A 445 10.67 21.11 19.92
C PRO A 445 10.01 21.72 21.16
N GLY A 446 8.93 22.45 20.95
CA GLY A 446 8.04 22.97 21.98
C GLY A 446 6.85 22.05 22.20
N GLU A 447 5.70 22.63 22.48
CA GLU A 447 4.44 21.91 22.59
C GLU A 447 4.07 21.18 21.28
N ILE A 448 3.52 19.97 21.43
CA ILE A 448 2.96 19.17 20.34
C ILE A 448 1.44 19.14 20.52
N SER A 449 0.73 19.97 19.76
CA SER A 449 -0.71 20.10 19.87
C SER A 449 -1.44 19.16 18.91
N ALA A 450 -2.58 18.63 19.35
CA ALA A 450 -3.46 17.85 18.49
C ALA A 450 -4.02 18.73 17.36
N PHE A 451 -4.19 18.14 16.18
CA PHE A 451 -4.88 18.74 15.04
C PHE A 451 -6.04 17.82 14.62
N PRO A 452 -7.23 18.34 14.30
CA PRO A 452 -8.44 17.53 14.07
C PRO A 452 -8.45 16.90 12.67
N TRP A 453 -7.45 16.09 12.37
CA TRP A 453 -7.40 15.29 11.14
C TRP A 453 -8.33 14.08 11.25
N THR A 454 -9.18 13.87 10.24
CA THR A 454 -10.10 12.73 10.17
C THR A 454 -9.95 11.88 8.92
N GLY A 455 -8.99 12.18 8.04
CA GLY A 455 -8.66 11.33 6.90
C GLY A 455 -7.84 10.10 7.31
N THR A 456 -7.23 9.43 6.34
CA THR A 456 -6.46 8.21 6.57
C THR A 456 -4.96 8.47 6.58
N GLN A 457 -4.25 8.09 5.52
CA GLN A 457 -2.79 8.01 5.48
C GLN A 457 -2.25 9.28 4.81
N VAL A 458 -1.77 10.21 5.62
CA VAL A 458 -1.30 11.52 5.13
C VAL A 458 -0.10 11.33 4.21
N MET A 459 -0.25 11.70 2.94
CA MET A 459 0.80 11.50 1.93
C MET A 459 1.62 12.77 1.69
N ASP A 460 0.97 13.92 1.60
CA ASP A 460 1.64 15.21 1.36
C ASP A 460 0.75 16.36 1.85
N MET A 461 1.34 17.51 2.17
CA MET A 461 0.60 18.67 2.68
C MET A 461 1.28 20.00 2.40
N ALA A 462 0.48 21.03 2.10
CA ALA A 462 0.97 22.38 1.86
C ALA A 462 -0.07 23.44 2.27
N PHE A 463 0.39 24.60 2.76
CA PHE A 463 -0.49 25.75 2.93
C PHE A 463 -0.72 26.46 1.58
N GLY A 464 -1.98 26.71 1.25
CA GLY A 464 -2.38 27.44 0.05
C GLY A 464 -2.28 28.97 0.20
N PRO A 465 -2.45 29.72 -0.90
CA PRO A 465 -2.41 31.18 -0.89
C PRO A 465 -3.59 31.81 -0.12
N ASP A 466 -4.62 31.04 0.21
CA ASP A 466 -5.75 31.42 1.07
C ASP A 466 -5.50 31.13 2.56
N GLY A 467 -4.35 30.58 2.93
CA GLY A 467 -3.97 30.30 4.31
C GLY A 467 -4.65 29.06 4.90
N ALA A 468 -5.31 28.24 4.07
CA ALA A 468 -5.83 26.92 4.42
C ALA A 468 -4.77 25.84 4.19
N LEU A 469 -4.86 24.73 4.93
CA LEU A 469 -3.96 23.57 4.78
C LEU A 469 -4.55 22.60 3.75
N TYR A 470 -3.81 22.29 2.70
CA TYR A 470 -4.16 21.26 1.73
C TYR A 470 -3.47 19.96 2.11
N VAL A 471 -4.20 18.86 2.10
CA VAL A 471 -3.69 17.53 2.49
C VAL A 471 -4.04 16.52 1.43
N LEU A 472 -3.03 15.85 0.88
CA LEU A 472 -3.17 14.67 0.03
C LEU A 472 -3.22 13.45 0.94
N ASP A 473 -4.30 12.69 0.84
CA ASP A 473 -4.55 11.47 1.60
C ASP A 473 -4.40 10.26 0.68
N TYR A 474 -3.54 9.32 1.04
CA TYR A 474 -3.26 8.10 0.29
C TYR A 474 -4.42 7.11 0.30
N GLY A 475 -5.33 7.21 1.27
CA GLY A 475 -6.39 6.21 1.46
C GLY A 475 -5.89 4.98 2.24
N THR A 476 -6.55 3.85 2.06
CA THR A 476 -6.20 2.54 2.66
C THR A 476 -6.27 1.41 1.62
N GLY A 477 -6.16 1.75 0.33
CA GLY A 477 -6.42 0.78 -0.76
C GLY A 477 -7.90 0.47 -1.01
N SER A 478 -8.83 1.03 -0.23
CA SER A 478 -10.28 0.80 -0.33
C SER A 478 -11.02 1.87 -1.16
N ASN A 479 -10.33 2.48 -2.13
CA ASN A 479 -10.85 3.56 -2.97
C ASN A 479 -11.32 4.80 -2.16
N ASN A 480 -10.66 5.09 -1.04
CA ASN A 480 -10.96 6.17 -0.10
C ASN A 480 -9.87 7.25 -0.02
N GLN A 481 -8.89 7.24 -0.94
CA GLN A 481 -7.93 8.33 -1.10
C GLN A 481 -8.63 9.64 -1.44
N ALA A 482 -8.03 10.77 -1.08
CA ALA A 482 -8.67 12.07 -1.24
C ALA A 482 -7.67 13.22 -1.26
N LEU A 483 -8.12 14.36 -1.80
CA LEU A 483 -7.49 15.66 -1.60
C LEU A 483 -8.42 16.51 -0.75
N TYR A 484 -7.93 17.02 0.37
CA TYR A 484 -8.68 17.87 1.28
C TYR A 484 -8.11 19.28 1.36
N ARG A 485 -9.00 20.25 1.60
CA ARG A 485 -8.66 21.59 2.09
C ARG A 485 -9.20 21.74 3.50
N VAL A 486 -8.31 21.95 4.47
CA VAL A 486 -8.65 22.18 5.88
C VAL A 486 -8.63 23.67 6.16
N GLU A 487 -9.78 24.17 6.60
CA GLU A 487 -10.10 25.58 6.81
C GLU A 487 -10.25 25.86 8.29
N TYR A 488 -9.85 27.06 8.73
CA TYR A 488 -10.23 27.56 10.06
C TYR A 488 -11.43 28.51 9.91
N ILE A 489 -12.55 28.13 10.51
CA ILE A 489 -13.82 28.85 10.43
C ILE A 489 -14.20 29.56 11.73
N GLY A 490 -13.48 29.31 12.84
CA GLY A 490 -13.67 30.01 14.11
C GLY A 490 -15.10 29.92 14.66
N GLY A 491 -15.74 28.75 14.56
CA GLY A 491 -17.12 28.53 14.95
C GLY A 491 -18.17 29.09 13.98
N GLY A 492 -17.76 29.51 12.78
CA GLY A 492 -18.65 29.93 11.70
C GLY A 492 -19.48 28.78 11.11
N ASN A 493 -20.37 29.12 10.18
CA ASN A 493 -21.15 28.13 9.44
C ASN A 493 -20.21 27.24 8.59
N ARG A 494 -20.50 25.94 8.49
CA ARG A 494 -19.67 25.00 7.73
C ARG A 494 -20.19 24.87 6.30
N SER A 495 -19.28 24.71 5.36
CA SER A 495 -19.63 24.35 3.98
C SER A 495 -20.37 23.00 3.97
N PRO A 496 -21.43 22.83 3.16
CA PRO A 496 -22.05 21.53 2.96
C PRO A 496 -21.07 20.46 2.48
N VAL A 497 -21.33 19.21 2.84
CA VAL A 497 -20.64 18.04 2.26
C VAL A 497 -21.46 17.58 1.05
N ALA A 498 -20.88 17.71 -0.15
CA ALA A 498 -21.48 17.17 -1.36
C ALA A 498 -21.09 15.70 -1.54
N VAL A 499 -22.05 14.87 -1.91
CA VAL A 499 -21.82 13.48 -2.33
C VAL A 499 -22.51 13.25 -3.65
N ALA A 500 -21.73 12.92 -4.67
CA ALA A 500 -22.20 12.63 -6.02
C ALA A 500 -21.99 11.16 -6.36
N SER A 501 -22.96 10.54 -7.01
CA SER A 501 -22.80 9.20 -7.62
C SER A 501 -23.56 9.11 -8.93
N ALA A 502 -23.17 8.15 -9.77
CA ALA A 502 -23.81 7.85 -11.03
C ALA A 502 -24.05 6.34 -11.14
N ASN A 503 -25.12 5.94 -11.81
CA ASN A 503 -25.40 4.52 -12.05
C ASN A 503 -24.43 3.85 -13.04
N ARG A 504 -23.70 4.64 -13.82
CA ARG A 504 -22.62 4.21 -14.71
C ARG A 504 -21.70 5.38 -15.03
N THR A 505 -20.42 5.09 -15.23
CA THR A 505 -19.37 6.08 -15.52
C THR A 505 -18.81 5.95 -16.94
N SER A 506 -19.21 4.92 -17.69
CA SER A 506 -18.81 4.73 -19.07
C SER A 506 -19.87 4.00 -19.89
N GLY A 507 -19.75 4.02 -21.22
CA GLY A 507 -20.59 3.25 -22.13
C GLY A 507 -20.68 3.81 -23.55
N PRO A 508 -21.42 3.13 -24.44
CA PRO A 508 -21.55 3.53 -25.83
C PRO A 508 -22.35 4.83 -25.96
N ASN A 509 -22.11 5.56 -27.06
CA ASN A 509 -22.91 6.72 -27.42
C ASN A 509 -24.21 6.30 -28.14
N PRO A 510 -25.39 6.80 -27.75
CA PRO A 510 -25.64 7.76 -26.67
C PRO A 510 -25.65 7.12 -25.28
N LEU A 511 -25.04 7.79 -24.31
CA LEU A 511 -24.96 7.32 -22.92
C LEU A 511 -25.94 8.09 -22.04
N THR A 512 -26.95 7.41 -21.51
CA THR A 512 -27.85 7.97 -20.50
C THR A 512 -27.35 7.62 -19.10
N VAL A 513 -27.18 8.62 -18.25
CA VAL A 513 -26.68 8.51 -16.88
C VAL A 513 -27.70 9.10 -15.91
N THR A 514 -28.00 8.36 -14.84
CA THR A 514 -28.79 8.85 -13.71
C THR A 514 -27.84 9.20 -12.58
N PHE A 515 -27.90 10.46 -12.15
CA PHE A 515 -27.07 11.01 -11.08
C PHE A 515 -27.85 11.02 -9.77
N SER A 516 -27.12 10.90 -8.66
CA SER A 516 -27.65 10.91 -7.31
C SER A 516 -26.84 11.84 -6.41
N SER A 517 -27.53 12.62 -5.60
CA SER A 517 -26.95 13.46 -4.54
C SER A 517 -27.04 12.81 -3.15
N ALA A 518 -27.41 11.53 -3.07
CA ALA A 518 -27.60 10.82 -1.81
C ALA A 518 -26.32 10.83 -0.97
N GLY A 519 -26.45 11.14 0.32
CA GLY A 519 -25.33 11.33 1.25
C GLY A 519 -24.88 12.78 1.41
N SER A 520 -25.31 13.69 0.52
CA SER A 520 -25.03 15.13 0.70
C SER A 520 -25.72 15.68 1.94
N SER A 521 -25.04 16.49 2.73
CA SER A 521 -25.56 17.03 3.98
C SER A 521 -25.01 18.42 4.31
N ASP A 522 -25.80 19.18 5.05
CA ASP A 522 -25.35 20.40 5.72
C ASP A 522 -24.99 20.05 7.17
N PRO A 523 -23.78 20.39 7.67
CA PRO A 523 -23.38 20.07 9.03
C PRO A 523 -24.27 20.69 10.12
N GLU A 524 -24.97 21.77 9.81
CA GLU A 524 -25.96 22.44 10.68
C GLU A 524 -27.40 21.93 10.47
N GLY A 525 -27.61 20.99 9.54
CA GLY A 525 -28.93 20.41 9.23
C GLY A 525 -29.83 21.28 8.36
N GLY A 526 -29.28 22.32 7.74
CA GLY A 526 -29.96 23.19 6.79
C GLY A 526 -30.41 22.48 5.52
N ALA A 527 -31.46 23.01 4.89
CA ALA A 527 -31.95 22.50 3.61
C ALA A 527 -30.99 22.88 2.47
N LEU A 528 -30.60 21.90 1.66
CA LEU A 528 -29.69 22.09 0.54
C LEU A 528 -30.43 22.45 -0.75
N SER A 529 -29.83 23.35 -1.53
CA SER A 529 -30.14 23.56 -2.94
C SER A 529 -29.10 22.88 -3.82
N TYR A 530 -29.50 22.42 -5.01
CA TYR A 530 -28.67 21.59 -5.88
C TYR A 530 -28.43 22.28 -7.23
N LEU A 531 -27.20 22.17 -7.73
CA LEU A 531 -26.84 22.52 -9.10
C LEU A 531 -25.89 21.46 -9.65
N TRP A 532 -26.34 20.75 -10.67
CA TRP A 532 -25.50 19.88 -11.48
C TRP A 532 -25.03 20.64 -12.72
N THR A 533 -23.73 20.59 -12.98
CA THR A 533 -23.14 20.91 -14.29
C THR A 533 -22.67 19.60 -14.92
N PHE A 534 -22.91 19.37 -16.20
CA PHE A 534 -22.63 18.06 -16.84
C PHE A 534 -21.33 18.03 -17.66
N GLY A 535 -20.54 19.10 -17.65
CA GLY A 535 -19.31 19.20 -18.44
C GLY A 535 -19.50 19.43 -19.94
N ASP A 536 -20.75 19.45 -20.43
CA ASP A 536 -21.10 19.71 -21.84
C ASP A 536 -21.80 21.07 -22.06
N GLY A 537 -21.73 21.94 -21.06
CA GLY A 537 -22.40 23.25 -21.04
C GLY A 537 -23.84 23.22 -20.56
N THR A 538 -24.44 22.05 -20.32
CA THR A 538 -25.80 21.93 -19.76
C THR A 538 -25.80 21.75 -18.24
N THR A 539 -26.93 22.08 -17.60
CA THR A 539 -27.09 22.06 -16.14
C THR A 539 -28.46 21.52 -15.69
N SER A 540 -28.60 21.18 -14.41
CA SER A 540 -29.88 20.83 -13.77
C SER A 540 -29.92 21.28 -12.31
N ILE A 541 -31.09 21.67 -11.82
CA ILE A 541 -31.33 22.00 -10.39
C ILE A 541 -32.02 20.88 -9.61
N SER A 542 -32.42 19.79 -10.27
CA SER A 542 -32.97 18.61 -9.60
C SER A 542 -31.87 17.91 -8.80
N ALA A 543 -32.19 17.41 -7.60
CA ALA A 543 -31.25 16.68 -6.75
C ALA A 543 -30.68 15.42 -7.45
N ASN A 544 -31.55 14.64 -8.11
CA ASN A 544 -31.20 13.38 -8.79
C ASN A 544 -31.60 13.42 -10.28
N PRO A 545 -30.87 14.15 -11.15
CA PRO A 545 -31.24 14.30 -12.55
C PRO A 545 -30.85 13.08 -13.39
N THR A 546 -31.47 12.96 -14.57
CA THR A 546 -31.01 12.06 -15.64
C THR A 546 -30.52 12.90 -16.82
N LYS A 547 -29.37 12.52 -17.39
CA LYS A 547 -28.72 13.22 -18.51
C LYS A 547 -28.30 12.22 -19.57
N THR A 548 -28.57 12.54 -20.83
CA THR A 548 -28.07 11.79 -21.99
C THR A 548 -26.97 12.58 -22.69
N TYR A 549 -25.79 11.96 -22.80
CA TYR A 549 -24.68 12.45 -23.60
C TYR A 549 -24.77 11.85 -25.01
N THR A 550 -24.61 12.71 -26.01
CA THR A 550 -24.73 12.35 -27.44
C THR A 550 -23.45 12.56 -28.23
N ALA A 551 -22.40 13.10 -27.59
CA ALA A 551 -21.07 13.24 -28.15
C ALA A 551 -20.11 12.29 -27.42
N ASN A 552 -19.19 11.68 -28.17
CA ASN A 552 -18.09 10.92 -27.58
C ASN A 552 -17.16 11.86 -26.83
N GLY A 553 -16.53 11.36 -25.76
CA GLY A 553 -15.56 12.11 -24.98
C GLY A 553 -15.71 11.87 -23.47
N THR A 554 -14.82 12.49 -22.70
CA THR A 554 -14.86 12.48 -21.25
C THR A 554 -15.49 13.77 -20.74
N PHE A 555 -16.47 13.64 -19.86
CA PHE A 555 -17.18 14.74 -19.21
C PHE A 555 -16.93 14.67 -17.71
N THR A 556 -16.92 15.83 -17.05
CA THR A 556 -16.80 15.95 -15.60
C THR A 556 -18.08 16.54 -15.03
N PRO A 557 -19.08 15.72 -14.67
CA PRO A 557 -20.28 16.22 -14.02
C PRO A 557 -19.97 16.59 -12.57
N THR A 558 -20.41 17.77 -12.17
CA THR A 558 -20.15 18.32 -10.84
C THR A 558 -21.46 18.68 -10.18
N LEU A 559 -21.71 18.07 -9.02
CA LEU A 559 -22.75 18.47 -8.09
C LEU A 559 -22.20 19.61 -7.23
N ARG A 560 -22.94 20.71 -7.17
CA ARG A 560 -22.78 21.75 -6.15
C ARG A 560 -24.00 21.75 -5.26
N VAL A 561 -23.80 21.59 -3.96
CA VAL A 561 -24.85 21.81 -2.96
C VAL A 561 -24.59 23.12 -2.23
N THR A 562 -25.64 23.91 -2.00
CA THR A 562 -25.54 25.21 -1.32
C THR A 562 -26.53 25.27 -0.16
N ASP A 563 -26.05 25.69 1.01
CA ASP A 563 -26.86 25.86 2.21
C ASP A 563 -27.66 27.18 2.22
N PRO A 564 -28.53 27.43 3.22
CA PRO A 564 -29.29 28.67 3.33
C PRO A 564 -28.46 29.94 3.60
N THR A 565 -27.21 29.81 4.05
CA THR A 565 -26.29 30.92 4.31
C THR A 565 -25.46 31.30 3.07
N GLY A 566 -25.45 30.44 2.05
CA GLY A 566 -24.77 30.62 0.78
C GLY A 566 -23.42 29.90 0.66
N LEU A 567 -22.99 29.12 1.67
CA LEU A 567 -21.80 28.28 1.52
C LEU A 567 -22.14 27.06 0.66
N SER A 568 -21.13 26.53 -0.02
CA SER A 568 -21.33 25.41 -0.93
C SER A 568 -20.20 24.40 -0.89
N GLY A 569 -20.58 23.12 -0.99
CA GLY A 569 -19.68 22.01 -1.27
C GLY A 569 -19.89 21.48 -2.68
N THR A 570 -18.86 20.82 -3.22
CA THR A 570 -18.88 20.24 -4.57
C THR A 570 -18.38 18.80 -4.56
N ALA A 571 -18.91 17.99 -5.48
CA ALA A 571 -18.45 16.63 -5.74
C ALA A 571 -18.51 16.36 -7.24
N SER A 572 -17.42 15.86 -7.79
CA SER A 572 -17.23 15.62 -9.22
C SER A 572 -17.23 14.13 -9.55
N LEU A 573 -17.59 13.81 -10.79
CA LEU A 573 -17.52 12.47 -11.36
C LEU A 573 -16.79 12.53 -12.70
N VAL A 574 -16.32 11.39 -13.20
CA VAL A 574 -15.78 11.27 -14.55
C VAL A 574 -16.70 10.34 -15.35
N ILE A 575 -17.23 10.83 -16.47
CA ILE A 575 -18.11 10.07 -17.38
C ILE A 575 -17.45 9.98 -18.76
N THR A 576 -17.18 8.77 -19.24
CA THR A 576 -16.62 8.53 -20.58
C THR A 576 -17.68 8.00 -21.54
N VAL A 577 -17.91 8.68 -22.65
CA VAL A 577 -18.94 8.38 -23.63
C VAL A 577 -18.31 7.91 -24.93
N GLY A 578 -18.83 6.81 -25.49
CA GLY A 578 -18.33 6.19 -26.71
C GLY A 578 -17.28 5.10 -26.47
N ASN A 579 -17.00 4.76 -25.21
CA ASN A 579 -16.15 3.66 -24.80
C ASN A 579 -16.71 3.06 -23.50
N THR A 580 -16.71 1.74 -23.37
CA THR A 580 -17.18 1.02 -22.18
C THR A 580 -15.99 0.49 -21.40
N ALA A 581 -15.94 0.68 -20.08
CA ALA A 581 -14.85 0.09 -19.30
C ALA A 581 -14.83 -1.45 -19.47
N PRO A 582 -13.66 -2.07 -19.62
CA PRO A 582 -13.57 -3.50 -19.87
C PRO A 582 -14.09 -4.30 -18.67
N VAL A 583 -14.51 -5.54 -18.86
CA VAL A 583 -14.81 -6.47 -17.77
C VAL A 583 -13.59 -7.35 -17.57
N VAL A 584 -13.00 -7.33 -16.38
CA VAL A 584 -11.86 -8.18 -16.00
C VAL A 584 -12.30 -9.12 -14.89
N ASN A 585 -11.95 -10.40 -15.01
CA ASN A 585 -12.20 -11.40 -13.98
C ASN A 585 -10.96 -12.28 -13.77
N LEU A 586 -10.34 -12.12 -12.62
CA LEU A 586 -9.25 -12.98 -12.14
C LEU A 586 -9.84 -14.30 -11.62
N GLN A 587 -9.80 -15.34 -12.43
CA GLN A 587 -10.42 -16.63 -12.11
C GLN A 587 -9.56 -17.45 -11.14
N LEU A 588 -8.25 -17.41 -11.34
CA LEU A 588 -7.24 -17.98 -10.45
C LEU A 588 -6.18 -16.92 -10.15
N PRO A 589 -5.62 -16.88 -8.92
CA PRO A 589 -6.06 -17.67 -7.76
C PRO A 589 -7.46 -17.28 -7.29
N ALA A 590 -8.13 -18.16 -6.55
CA ALA A 590 -9.46 -17.88 -6.04
C ALA A 590 -9.40 -17.00 -4.77
N ASP A 591 -10.47 -16.24 -4.51
CA ASP A 591 -10.52 -15.36 -3.35
C ASP A 591 -10.57 -16.17 -2.05
N GLY A 592 -9.75 -15.81 -1.06
CA GLY A 592 -9.54 -16.54 0.17
C GLY A 592 -8.64 -17.79 0.05
N GLN A 593 -8.06 -18.08 -1.13
CA GLN A 593 -7.25 -19.28 -1.33
C GLN A 593 -6.08 -19.36 -0.34
N LEU A 594 -5.92 -20.53 0.29
CA LEU A 594 -4.82 -20.82 1.20
C LEU A 594 -3.48 -20.94 0.44
N PHE A 595 -2.45 -20.27 0.93
CA PHE A 595 -1.09 -20.31 0.36
C PHE A 595 -0.01 -20.27 1.45
N ASN A 596 1.24 -20.51 1.06
CA ASN A 596 2.43 -20.20 1.84
C ASN A 596 3.33 -19.23 1.05
N PHE A 597 4.08 -18.41 1.76
CA PHE A 597 5.20 -17.68 1.15
C PHE A 597 6.21 -18.65 0.54
N GLY A 598 6.72 -18.33 -0.65
CA GLY A 598 7.50 -19.24 -1.50
C GLY A 598 6.66 -20.07 -2.48
N ASP A 599 5.33 -20.14 -2.34
CA ASP A 599 4.49 -20.87 -3.28
C ASP A 599 4.52 -20.23 -4.68
N THR A 600 4.52 -21.07 -5.72
CA THR A 600 4.27 -20.61 -7.10
C THR A 600 2.79 -20.70 -7.40
N VAL A 601 2.13 -19.55 -7.46
CA VAL A 601 0.68 -19.41 -7.61
C VAL A 601 0.33 -19.21 -9.08
N PRO A 602 -0.49 -20.09 -9.69
CA PRO A 602 -0.97 -19.90 -11.05
C PRO A 602 -2.06 -18.82 -11.09
N PHE A 603 -2.09 -18.07 -12.19
CA PHE A 603 -3.17 -17.14 -12.48
C PHE A 603 -3.83 -17.42 -13.82
N THR A 604 -5.13 -17.16 -13.88
CA THR A 604 -5.96 -17.16 -15.09
C THR A 604 -6.89 -15.98 -15.06
N VAL A 605 -6.89 -15.18 -16.12
CA VAL A 605 -7.72 -13.99 -16.28
C VAL A 605 -8.56 -14.15 -17.53
N SER A 606 -9.85 -13.89 -17.41
CA SER A 606 -10.71 -13.60 -18.54
C SER A 606 -11.00 -12.11 -18.56
N ALA A 607 -10.85 -11.49 -19.73
CA ALA A 607 -11.30 -10.12 -19.94
C ALA A 607 -12.18 -10.06 -21.19
N SER A 608 -13.08 -9.10 -21.23
CA SER A 608 -13.91 -8.80 -22.39
C SER A 608 -14.15 -7.29 -22.46
N ASP A 609 -14.25 -6.77 -23.66
CA ASP A 609 -14.50 -5.37 -23.91
C ASP A 609 -15.52 -5.26 -25.05
N ALA A 610 -16.46 -4.32 -24.94
CA ALA A 610 -17.56 -4.22 -25.90
C ALA A 610 -17.10 -3.66 -27.25
N GLU A 611 -16.07 -2.82 -27.26
CA GLU A 611 -15.57 -2.10 -28.42
C GLU A 611 -14.31 -2.76 -29.04
N ASP A 612 -13.49 -3.47 -28.25
CA ASP A 612 -12.16 -3.96 -28.67
C ASP A 612 -12.11 -5.40 -29.22
N GLY A 613 -13.24 -6.12 -29.26
CA GLY A 613 -13.28 -7.49 -29.79
C GLY A 613 -12.41 -8.47 -28.98
N THR A 614 -11.50 -9.19 -29.64
CA THR A 614 -10.63 -10.16 -28.95
C THR A 614 -9.57 -9.46 -28.10
N ILE A 615 -9.57 -9.75 -26.79
CA ILE A 615 -8.60 -9.17 -25.87
C ILE A 615 -7.17 -9.60 -26.20
N ASN A 616 -6.28 -8.60 -26.23
CA ASN A 616 -4.84 -8.84 -26.28
C ASN A 616 -4.30 -9.17 -24.88
N CYS A 617 -4.08 -10.46 -24.62
CA CYS A 617 -3.55 -10.95 -23.35
C CYS A 617 -2.18 -10.36 -22.96
N ALA A 618 -1.40 -9.82 -23.89
CA ALA A 618 -0.14 -9.15 -23.56
C ALA A 618 -0.34 -7.81 -22.81
N ARG A 619 -1.57 -7.27 -22.82
CA ARG A 619 -1.94 -6.03 -22.11
C ARG A 619 -2.66 -6.30 -20.78
N VAL A 620 -2.93 -7.56 -20.46
CA VAL A 620 -3.42 -7.95 -19.13
C VAL A 620 -2.22 -7.99 -18.22
N THR A 621 -2.25 -7.24 -17.12
CA THR A 621 -1.21 -7.28 -16.09
C THR A 621 -1.79 -7.93 -14.84
N VAL A 622 -1.10 -8.93 -14.30
CA VAL A 622 -1.40 -9.54 -13.00
C VAL A 622 -0.29 -9.17 -12.04
N THR A 623 -0.65 -8.44 -11.01
CA THR A 623 0.25 -7.95 -9.97
C THR A 623 0.08 -8.80 -8.72
N TYR A 624 1.20 -9.20 -8.11
CA TYR A 624 1.23 -9.67 -6.73
C TYR A 624 1.68 -8.53 -5.83
N SER A 625 0.89 -8.30 -4.79
CA SER A 625 1.18 -7.38 -3.71
C SER A 625 1.21 -8.13 -2.39
N LEU A 626 2.18 -7.80 -1.54
CA LEU A 626 2.21 -8.23 -0.15
C LEU A 626 1.25 -7.33 0.64
N GLY A 627 0.17 -7.93 1.13
CA GLY A 627 -0.76 -7.28 2.04
C GLY A 627 -0.27 -7.37 3.47
N HIS A 628 -0.37 -6.28 4.22
CA HIS A 628 -0.19 -6.28 5.66
C HIS A 628 -1.13 -5.27 6.33
N ASP A 629 -1.67 -5.70 7.47
CA ASP A 629 -2.68 -5.01 8.26
C ASP A 629 -3.90 -4.55 7.44
N SER A 630 -3.82 -3.35 6.87
CA SER A 630 -4.93 -2.69 6.16
C SER A 630 -4.61 -2.26 4.73
N HIS A 631 -3.43 -2.58 4.19
CA HIS A 631 -3.03 -2.20 2.84
C HIS A 631 -2.11 -3.24 2.19
N ALA A 632 -1.68 -3.00 0.95
CA ALA A 632 -0.76 -3.88 0.25
C ALA A 632 0.24 -3.10 -0.61
N HIS A 633 1.47 -3.59 -0.69
CA HIS A 633 2.53 -3.05 -1.53
C HIS A 633 2.75 -3.98 -2.72
N GLN A 634 2.79 -3.43 -3.92
CA GLN A 634 3.17 -4.20 -5.11
C GLN A 634 4.61 -4.68 -4.98
N ILE A 635 4.82 -5.98 -5.18
CA ILE A 635 6.14 -6.60 -5.15
C ILE A 635 6.56 -7.00 -6.57
N THR A 636 5.69 -7.70 -7.29
CA THR A 636 6.01 -8.16 -8.64
C THR A 636 4.77 -8.20 -9.52
N SER A 637 4.97 -8.28 -10.84
CA SER A 637 3.88 -8.36 -11.79
C SER A 637 4.27 -9.18 -13.01
N ARG A 638 3.26 -9.67 -13.73
CA ARG A 638 3.43 -10.39 -14.98
C ARG A 638 2.32 -10.06 -15.95
N THR A 639 2.67 -9.92 -17.23
CA THR A 639 1.67 -9.76 -18.29
C THR A 639 1.19 -11.11 -18.81
N GLY A 640 -0.09 -11.23 -19.13
CA GLY A 640 -0.70 -12.43 -19.72
C GLY A 640 -2.10 -12.73 -19.17
N CYS A 641 -2.91 -13.45 -19.93
CA CYS A 641 -4.18 -14.01 -19.41
C CYS A 641 -3.96 -15.30 -18.61
N THR A 642 -2.81 -15.95 -18.74
CA THR A 642 -2.46 -17.16 -17.98
C THR A 642 -0.98 -17.14 -17.64
N GLY A 643 -0.62 -17.64 -16.46
CA GLY A 643 0.76 -17.75 -16.05
C GLY A 643 0.91 -18.17 -14.61
N THR A 644 2.08 -17.90 -14.06
CA THR A 644 2.41 -18.12 -12.64
C THR A 644 3.18 -16.92 -12.11
N ILE A 645 3.00 -16.64 -10.81
CA ILE A 645 3.83 -15.75 -10.01
C ILE A 645 4.32 -16.54 -8.80
N THR A 646 5.63 -16.52 -8.56
CA THR A 646 6.19 -17.05 -7.32
C THR A 646 6.02 -15.98 -6.25
N VAL A 647 5.28 -16.31 -5.20
CA VAL A 647 5.15 -15.43 -4.04
C VAL A 647 6.49 -15.48 -3.30
N PRO A 648 7.19 -14.35 -3.14
CA PRO A 648 8.47 -14.34 -2.44
C PRO A 648 8.34 -14.91 -1.03
N VAL A 649 9.41 -15.53 -0.54
CA VAL A 649 9.51 -15.81 0.89
C VAL A 649 9.66 -14.47 1.58
N ASP A 650 8.68 -14.09 2.40
CA ASP A 650 8.78 -12.86 3.17
C ASP A 650 9.89 -13.01 4.20
N GLY A 651 10.91 -12.16 4.08
CA GLY A 651 11.99 -11.99 5.05
C GLY A 651 11.99 -10.60 5.67
N GLU A 652 11.01 -9.76 5.34
CA GLU A 652 10.92 -8.35 5.71
C GLU A 652 10.14 -8.17 7.01
N HIS A 653 9.13 -9.01 7.24
CA HIS A 653 8.27 -8.95 8.42
C HIS A 653 8.67 -10.00 9.46
N ASP A 654 8.30 -9.74 10.72
CA ASP A 654 8.39 -10.77 11.74
C ASP A 654 7.45 -11.94 11.41
N THR A 655 7.77 -13.14 11.90
CA THR A 655 7.02 -14.36 11.55
C THR A 655 5.58 -14.37 12.03
N ALA A 656 5.19 -13.43 12.90
CA ALA A 656 3.84 -13.27 13.43
C ALA A 656 3.09 -12.04 12.88
N ALA A 657 3.66 -11.34 11.89
CA ALA A 657 3.02 -10.22 11.26
C ALA A 657 1.71 -10.61 10.57
N ASN A 658 0.74 -9.69 10.54
CA ASN A 658 -0.55 -9.89 9.86
C ASN A 658 -0.40 -9.70 8.34
N ILE A 659 0.24 -10.67 7.69
CA ILE A 659 0.57 -10.63 6.26
C ILE A 659 -0.33 -11.56 5.44
N PHE A 660 -0.63 -11.17 4.20
CA PHE A 660 -1.47 -11.92 3.26
C PHE A 660 -1.11 -11.60 1.80
N GLY A 661 -1.51 -12.45 0.87
CA GLY A 661 -1.23 -12.24 -0.55
C GLY A 661 -2.36 -11.49 -1.24
N VAL A 662 -2.06 -10.52 -2.11
CA VAL A 662 -3.06 -9.85 -2.94
C VAL A 662 -2.69 -9.99 -4.40
N PHE A 663 -3.57 -10.59 -5.21
CA PHE A 663 -3.42 -10.67 -6.65
C PHE A 663 -4.39 -9.71 -7.31
N ASP A 664 -3.89 -8.82 -8.17
CA ASP A 664 -4.70 -7.84 -8.88
C ASP A 664 -4.49 -7.99 -10.39
N ALA A 665 -5.55 -8.35 -11.12
CA ALA A 665 -5.53 -8.34 -12.57
C ALA A 665 -6.12 -7.04 -13.10
N THR A 666 -5.40 -6.38 -14.01
CA THR A 666 -5.84 -5.16 -14.67
C THR A 666 -5.79 -5.31 -16.20
N TYR A 667 -6.70 -4.64 -16.88
CA TYR A 667 -6.66 -4.45 -18.33
C TYR A 667 -7.13 -3.04 -18.65
N THR A 668 -6.36 -2.36 -19.50
CA THR A 668 -6.74 -1.06 -20.07
C THR A 668 -7.09 -1.27 -21.53
N ASP A 669 -8.28 -0.86 -21.94
CA ASP A 669 -8.78 -0.95 -23.31
C ASP A 669 -8.10 0.07 -24.26
N ASN A 670 -8.47 0.08 -25.55
CA ASN A 670 -7.96 1.05 -26.51
C ASN A 670 -8.49 2.47 -26.28
N GLY A 671 -9.66 2.61 -25.66
CA GLY A 671 -10.24 3.90 -25.27
C GLY A 671 -9.63 4.52 -24.00
N GLY A 672 -8.70 3.80 -23.34
CA GLY A 672 -7.97 4.24 -22.16
C GLY A 672 -8.68 3.99 -20.82
N LEU A 673 -9.78 3.23 -20.78
CA LEU A 673 -10.42 2.85 -19.52
C LEU A 673 -9.79 1.56 -18.97
N THR A 674 -9.54 1.56 -17.67
CA THR A 674 -8.97 0.42 -16.96
C THR A 674 -10.00 -0.19 -16.02
N SER A 675 -10.10 -1.51 -16.04
CA SER A 675 -10.81 -2.28 -15.02
C SER A 675 -9.88 -3.25 -14.33
N ARG A 676 -10.27 -3.64 -13.11
CA ARG A 676 -9.48 -4.54 -12.26
C ARG A 676 -10.32 -5.63 -11.61
N SER A 677 -9.68 -6.74 -11.27
CA SER A 677 -10.23 -7.82 -10.46
C SER A 677 -9.19 -8.30 -9.46
N THR A 678 -9.50 -8.15 -8.18
CA THR A 678 -8.59 -8.48 -7.07
C THR A 678 -8.97 -9.78 -6.37
N ARG A 679 -7.98 -10.49 -5.84
CA ARG A 679 -8.13 -11.72 -5.04
C ARG A 679 -7.18 -11.66 -3.85
N THR A 680 -7.71 -11.90 -2.65
CA THR A 680 -6.92 -11.94 -1.42
C THR A 680 -6.68 -13.39 -1.03
N LEU A 681 -5.42 -13.79 -0.91
CA LEU A 681 -4.99 -15.11 -0.50
C LEU A 681 -4.67 -15.10 0.99
N GLN A 682 -4.92 -16.21 1.67
CA GLN A 682 -4.73 -16.33 3.12
C GLN A 682 -3.56 -17.24 3.44
N PRO A 683 -2.63 -16.84 4.33
CA PRO A 683 -1.58 -17.73 4.77
C PRO A 683 -2.21 -18.93 5.48
N LYS A 684 -1.59 -20.11 5.32
CA LYS A 684 -2.06 -21.32 6.03
C LYS A 684 -1.92 -21.20 7.53
N HIS A 685 -0.90 -20.48 7.99
CA HIS A 685 -0.61 -20.21 9.40
C HIS A 685 -0.90 -18.75 9.70
N ARG A 686 -1.67 -18.47 10.76
CA ARG A 686 -2.11 -17.12 11.12
C ARG A 686 -2.36 -17.00 12.61
N GLN A 687 -2.05 -15.84 13.17
CA GLN A 687 -2.24 -15.53 14.58
C GLN A 687 -3.72 -15.31 14.90
N GLY A 688 -4.10 -15.68 16.12
CA GLY A 688 -5.46 -15.62 16.62
C GLY A 688 -5.97 -14.20 16.79
N GLU A 689 -5.11 -13.25 17.13
CA GLU A 689 -5.43 -11.84 17.34
C GLU A 689 -5.65 -11.06 16.04
N HIS A 690 -5.28 -11.60 14.88
CA HIS A 690 -5.45 -10.96 13.56
C HIS A 690 -6.87 -11.10 13.00
N PHE A 691 -7.87 -11.18 13.87
CA PHE A 691 -9.28 -11.33 13.50
C PHE A 691 -9.87 -10.05 12.91
N GLY A 692 -10.80 -10.20 11.97
CA GLY A 692 -11.51 -9.07 11.36
C GLY A 692 -12.72 -8.60 12.18
N ALA A 693 -13.46 -9.54 12.77
CA ALA A 693 -14.56 -9.26 13.67
C ALA A 693 -14.63 -10.30 14.79
N GLN A 694 -15.16 -9.91 15.94
CA GLN A 694 -15.23 -10.73 17.14
C GLN A 694 -16.50 -10.47 17.97
N SER A 695 -16.80 -11.39 18.89
CA SER A 695 -17.74 -11.17 20.01
C SER A 695 -17.11 -11.66 21.32
N GLY A 696 -17.03 -10.78 22.32
CA GLY A 696 -16.54 -11.07 23.68
C GLY A 696 -15.02 -11.14 23.85
N ILE A 697 -14.26 -11.13 22.76
CA ILE A 697 -12.81 -11.34 22.74
C ILE A 697 -12.02 -10.05 22.86
N GLN A 698 -10.88 -10.15 23.53
CA GLN A 698 -9.85 -9.11 23.60
C GLN A 698 -8.48 -9.72 23.31
N THR A 699 -7.51 -8.88 22.93
CA THR A 699 -6.12 -9.32 22.81
C THR A 699 -5.45 -9.35 24.18
N ALA A 700 -4.68 -10.40 24.48
CA ALA A 700 -3.88 -10.51 25.70
C ALA A 700 -2.38 -10.55 25.38
N ASP A 701 -1.56 -9.86 26.17
CA ASP A 701 -0.11 -9.85 26.01
C ASP A 701 0.52 -11.07 26.71
N HIS A 702 1.27 -11.87 25.95
CA HIS A 702 1.94 -13.09 26.40
C HIS A 702 3.31 -13.21 25.76
N ALA A 703 4.39 -13.02 26.51
CA ALA A 703 5.75 -13.02 25.94
C ALA A 703 6.14 -14.35 25.26
N ALA A 704 5.49 -15.47 25.64
CA ALA A 704 5.70 -16.78 25.03
C ALA A 704 4.78 -17.08 23.82
N ALA A 705 3.89 -16.16 23.48
CA ALA A 705 3.06 -16.20 22.27
C ALA A 705 3.89 -15.83 21.03
N GLU A 706 3.49 -16.35 19.88
CA GLU A 706 4.01 -15.90 18.58
C GLU A 706 3.59 -14.44 18.40
N GLY A 707 4.55 -13.52 18.21
CA GLY A 707 4.26 -12.08 18.16
C GLY A 707 3.91 -11.44 19.51
N GLY A 708 3.96 -12.21 20.61
CA GLY A 708 3.79 -11.68 21.97
C GLY A 708 2.33 -11.44 22.38
N ARG A 709 1.35 -11.84 21.57
CA ARG A 709 -0.09 -11.62 21.80
C ARG A 709 -0.94 -12.82 21.44
N THR A 710 -2.14 -12.88 22.01
CA THR A 710 -3.15 -13.92 21.73
C THR A 710 -4.53 -13.30 21.59
N ALA A 711 -5.46 -14.04 20.96
CA ALA A 711 -6.89 -13.84 21.18
C ALA A 711 -7.28 -14.50 22.51
N GLY A 712 -7.55 -13.68 23.53
CA GLY A 712 -7.80 -14.11 24.90
C GLY A 712 -9.11 -13.59 25.48
N PHE A 713 -9.23 -13.70 26.81
CA PHE A 713 -10.46 -13.38 27.55
C PHE A 713 -11.68 -14.15 27.05
N VAL A 714 -11.45 -15.36 26.56
CA VAL A 714 -12.46 -16.18 25.89
C VAL A 714 -13.52 -16.64 26.89
N ASP A 715 -14.79 -16.31 26.64
CA ASP A 715 -15.94 -16.85 27.35
C ASP A 715 -16.76 -17.83 26.48
N ASN A 716 -17.67 -18.57 27.12
CA ASN A 716 -18.53 -19.50 26.39
C ASN A 716 -19.50 -18.75 25.46
N GLY A 717 -19.40 -19.04 24.16
CA GLY A 717 -20.24 -18.43 23.13
C GLY A 717 -19.52 -17.35 22.32
N ASP A 718 -18.34 -16.92 22.77
CA ASP A 718 -17.51 -15.97 22.06
C ASP A 718 -16.97 -16.54 20.75
N TRP A 719 -16.57 -15.64 19.87
CA TRP A 719 -16.03 -16.03 18.57
C TRP A 719 -15.14 -14.95 17.97
N ILE A 720 -14.25 -15.39 17.10
CA ILE A 720 -13.47 -14.56 16.17
C ILE A 720 -13.72 -15.01 14.74
N SER A 721 -13.57 -14.09 13.79
CA SER A 721 -13.85 -14.37 12.38
C SER A 721 -12.84 -13.74 11.42
N TYR A 722 -12.70 -14.39 10.27
CA TYR A 722 -11.76 -14.02 9.21
C TYR A 722 -12.45 -14.14 7.86
N GLN A 723 -12.17 -13.18 6.97
CA GLN A 723 -12.73 -13.17 5.62
C GLN A 723 -11.79 -12.43 4.65
N PRO A 724 -11.63 -12.89 3.40
CA PRO A 724 -12.17 -14.12 2.80
C PRO A 724 -11.31 -15.37 3.11
N TYR A 725 -11.92 -16.56 3.20
CA TYR A 725 -11.22 -17.86 3.26
C TYR A 725 -11.86 -18.87 2.30
N LEU A 726 -11.03 -19.61 1.56
CA LEU A 726 -11.42 -20.73 0.71
C LEU A 726 -10.78 -22.02 1.26
N LEU A 727 -11.60 -22.82 1.94
CA LEU A 727 -11.16 -23.99 2.70
C LEU A 727 -11.38 -25.31 1.97
N GLY A 728 -11.76 -25.28 0.69
CA GLY A 728 -12.23 -26.48 -0.04
C GLY A 728 -11.23 -27.64 -0.12
N ASN A 729 -9.93 -27.38 0.09
CA ASN A 729 -8.87 -28.39 0.18
C ASN A 729 -8.27 -28.54 1.59
N ALA A 730 -8.77 -27.81 2.60
CA ALA A 730 -8.32 -27.93 3.97
C ALA A 730 -8.84 -29.24 4.59
N THR A 731 -7.94 -30.05 5.13
CA THR A 731 -8.26 -31.36 5.72
C THR A 731 -8.11 -31.36 7.24
N GLN A 732 -7.31 -30.44 7.78
CA GLN A 732 -7.06 -30.36 9.21
C GLN A 732 -6.85 -28.90 9.63
N PHE A 733 -7.28 -28.61 10.86
CA PHE A 733 -7.06 -27.37 11.57
C PHE A 733 -6.27 -27.68 12.85
N THR A 734 -5.21 -26.94 13.10
CA THR A 734 -4.44 -26.99 14.35
C THR A 734 -4.41 -25.59 14.96
N ALA A 735 -4.69 -25.46 16.24
CA ALA A 735 -4.52 -24.22 16.99
C ALA A 735 -3.42 -24.38 18.04
N ARG A 736 -2.54 -23.38 18.14
CA ARG A 736 -1.64 -23.17 19.28
C ARG A 736 -2.41 -22.40 20.33
N VAL A 737 -2.56 -22.99 21.52
CA VAL A 737 -3.44 -22.49 22.58
C VAL A 737 -2.77 -22.57 23.94
N SER A 738 -3.17 -21.70 24.87
CA SER A 738 -2.83 -21.78 26.29
C SER A 738 -4.09 -21.71 27.14
N SER A 739 -4.06 -22.27 28.35
CA SER A 739 -5.22 -22.28 29.23
C SER A 739 -4.77 -22.31 30.69
N GLY A 740 -4.81 -21.14 31.33
CA GLY A 740 -4.79 -21.04 32.80
C GLY A 740 -6.17 -21.30 33.43
N GLY A 741 -7.23 -21.31 32.63
CA GLY A 741 -8.60 -21.64 33.02
C GLY A 741 -8.93 -23.13 32.97
N VAL A 742 -10.22 -23.45 32.89
CA VAL A 742 -10.73 -24.83 32.83
C VAL A 742 -10.60 -25.48 31.45
N GLY A 743 -10.15 -24.75 30.43
CA GLY A 743 -10.17 -25.18 29.04
C GLY A 743 -11.58 -25.08 28.43
N GLY A 744 -11.77 -25.72 27.28
CA GLY A 744 -13.02 -25.66 26.54
C GLY A 744 -12.95 -26.37 25.20
N THR A 745 -13.55 -25.79 24.18
CA THR A 745 -13.57 -26.35 22.82
C THR A 745 -13.56 -25.22 21.79
N ILE A 746 -12.77 -25.41 20.73
CA ILE A 746 -12.80 -24.57 19.54
C ILE A 746 -13.64 -25.30 18.48
N GLU A 747 -14.71 -24.67 18.04
CA GLU A 747 -15.48 -25.09 16.87
C GLU A 747 -15.03 -24.29 15.64
N VAL A 748 -14.58 -24.98 14.60
CA VAL A 748 -14.23 -24.39 13.30
C VAL A 748 -15.50 -24.36 12.45
N ARG A 749 -16.02 -23.16 12.17
CA ARG A 749 -17.29 -22.94 11.48
C ARG A 749 -17.13 -22.02 10.26
N THR A 750 -18.11 -22.04 9.36
CA THR A 750 -18.15 -21.15 8.19
C THR A 750 -19.50 -20.48 8.01
N GLY A 751 -19.48 -19.29 7.41
CA GLY A 751 -20.67 -18.49 7.08
C GLY A 751 -21.18 -17.62 8.24
N SER A 752 -21.33 -18.19 9.43
CA SER A 752 -21.65 -17.46 10.66
C SER A 752 -21.17 -18.21 11.91
N ALA A 753 -21.25 -17.58 13.08
CA ALA A 753 -20.97 -18.24 14.38
C ALA A 753 -21.90 -19.44 14.67
N THR A 754 -23.04 -19.55 13.98
CA THR A 754 -23.97 -20.70 14.05
C THR A 754 -24.01 -21.49 12.75
N GLY A 755 -23.13 -21.19 11.80
CA GLY A 755 -23.08 -21.79 10.48
C GLY A 755 -22.46 -23.19 10.47
N THR A 756 -22.10 -23.66 9.27
CA THR A 756 -21.65 -25.04 9.03
C THR A 756 -20.43 -25.37 9.89
N LEU A 757 -20.56 -26.38 10.75
CA LEU A 757 -19.46 -26.93 11.54
C LEU A 757 -18.57 -27.80 10.65
N LEU A 758 -17.28 -27.44 10.60
CA LEU A 758 -16.28 -28.16 9.82
C LEU A 758 -15.51 -29.16 10.68
N GLY A 759 -15.16 -28.75 11.89
CA GLY A 759 -14.43 -29.54 12.86
C GLY A 759 -14.54 -28.94 14.25
N SER A 760 -14.17 -29.73 15.26
CA SER A 760 -14.19 -29.30 16.66
C SER A 760 -13.03 -29.95 17.40
N VAL A 761 -12.38 -29.19 18.28
CA VAL A 761 -11.22 -29.66 19.06
C VAL A 761 -11.32 -29.19 20.51
N ALA A 762 -11.09 -30.12 21.44
CA ALA A 762 -11.04 -29.81 22.85
C ALA A 762 -9.72 -29.11 23.23
N VAL A 763 -9.81 -28.12 24.11
CA VAL A 763 -8.67 -27.44 24.73
C VAL A 763 -8.64 -27.84 26.19
N ALA A 764 -7.62 -28.57 26.61
CA ALA A 764 -7.41 -28.90 28.02
C ALA A 764 -6.60 -27.81 28.72
N PRO A 765 -6.70 -27.68 30.07
CA PRO A 765 -5.80 -26.82 30.84
C PRO A 765 -4.33 -27.13 30.52
N THR A 766 -3.56 -26.11 30.17
CA THR A 766 -2.14 -26.27 29.79
C THR A 766 -1.20 -26.02 30.97
N GLY A 767 -1.73 -25.54 32.10
CA GLY A 767 -0.97 -25.26 33.32
C GLY A 767 -0.60 -23.79 33.50
N GLY A 768 -0.97 -22.91 32.56
CA GLY A 768 -0.75 -21.46 32.65
C GLY A 768 -1.03 -20.74 31.34
N TRP A 769 -1.15 -19.42 31.39
CA TRP A 769 -1.43 -18.57 30.22
C TRP A 769 -0.23 -18.42 29.27
N ASP A 770 0.99 -18.66 29.75
CA ASP A 770 2.22 -18.66 28.93
C ASP A 770 2.69 -20.08 28.56
N THR A 771 1.89 -21.11 28.86
CA THR A 771 2.20 -22.51 28.51
C THR A 771 1.36 -22.94 27.32
N PHE A 772 1.99 -22.98 26.13
CA PHE A 772 1.30 -23.25 24.88
C PHE A 772 1.39 -24.73 24.45
N THR A 773 0.30 -25.24 23.87
CA THR A 773 0.23 -26.55 23.24
C THR A 773 -0.55 -26.49 21.94
N ASN A 774 -0.33 -27.46 21.05
CA ASN A 774 -1.09 -27.58 19.81
C ASN A 774 -2.26 -28.54 19.99
N VAL A 775 -3.44 -28.11 19.56
CA VAL A 775 -4.66 -28.93 19.52
C VAL A 775 -5.15 -29.04 18.07
N THR A 776 -5.63 -30.20 17.67
CA THR A 776 -5.94 -30.50 16.25
C THR A 776 -7.34 -31.06 16.05
N ALA A 777 -8.04 -30.58 15.02
CA ALA A 777 -9.30 -31.12 14.49
C ALA A 777 -9.16 -31.51 13.01
N ASN A 778 -9.71 -32.66 12.63
CA ASN A 778 -9.96 -32.96 11.22
C ASN A 778 -11.15 -32.12 10.73
N LEU A 779 -11.09 -31.69 9.47
CA LEU A 779 -12.13 -30.90 8.83
C LEU A 779 -12.96 -31.76 7.89
N SER A 780 -14.26 -31.50 7.88
CA SER A 780 -15.25 -32.10 7.00
C SER A 780 -16.25 -31.03 6.56
N ASN A 781 -17.08 -31.31 5.55
CA ASN A 781 -18.08 -30.36 5.03
C ASN A 781 -17.49 -29.00 4.60
N VAL A 782 -16.22 -28.97 4.20
CA VAL A 782 -15.54 -27.74 3.79
C VAL A 782 -16.20 -27.15 2.55
N PRO A 783 -16.54 -25.84 2.54
CA PRO A 783 -17.16 -25.22 1.39
C PRO A 783 -16.18 -25.12 0.22
N THR A 784 -16.70 -25.30 -1.00
CA THR A 784 -15.93 -25.22 -2.25
C THR A 784 -15.73 -23.79 -2.75
N GLY A 785 -16.40 -22.81 -2.15
CA GLY A 785 -16.28 -21.38 -2.47
C GLY A 785 -15.73 -20.57 -1.30
N SER A 786 -15.36 -19.32 -1.57
CA SER A 786 -14.92 -18.37 -0.54
C SER A 786 -16.04 -18.14 0.49
N THR A 787 -15.65 -18.01 1.76
CA THR A 787 -16.55 -17.87 2.90
C THR A 787 -15.89 -17.05 4.01
N THR A 788 -16.66 -16.67 5.02
CA THR A 788 -16.15 -16.25 6.33
C THR A 788 -15.82 -17.50 7.16
N LEU A 789 -14.63 -17.56 7.74
CA LEU A 789 -14.20 -18.53 8.76
C LEU A 789 -14.56 -17.99 10.14
N TYR A 790 -15.13 -18.83 11.00
CA TYR A 790 -15.40 -18.54 12.40
C TYR A 790 -14.69 -19.56 13.28
N LEU A 791 -13.99 -19.09 14.30
CA LEU A 791 -13.59 -19.91 15.44
C LEU A 791 -14.52 -19.55 16.59
N VAL A 792 -15.36 -20.51 16.99
CA VAL A 792 -16.38 -20.32 18.04
C VAL A 792 -15.96 -21.09 19.27
N PHE A 793 -15.97 -20.40 20.40
CA PHE A 793 -15.45 -20.94 21.64
C PHE A 793 -16.58 -21.43 22.53
N LYS A 794 -16.43 -22.66 23.01
CA LYS A 794 -17.41 -23.34 23.86
C LYS A 794 -16.76 -23.72 25.18
N GLY A 795 -17.51 -23.58 26.26
CA GLY A 795 -17.08 -23.93 27.61
C GLY A 795 -18.27 -23.99 28.56
N VAL A 796 -17.98 -24.04 29.86
CA VAL A 796 -19.03 -24.07 30.88
C VAL A 796 -19.66 -22.68 30.99
N THR A 797 -20.99 -22.59 30.82
CA THR A 797 -21.73 -21.32 30.97
C THR A 797 -21.47 -20.69 32.35
N GLY A 798 -21.12 -19.41 32.36
CA GLY A 798 -20.83 -18.65 33.58
C GLY A 798 -19.40 -18.78 34.11
N GLN A 799 -18.53 -19.54 33.41
CA GLN A 799 -17.08 -19.47 33.60
C GLN A 799 -16.47 -18.70 32.43
N GLY A 800 -15.65 -17.70 32.78
CA GLY A 800 -14.91 -16.91 31.81
C GLY A 800 -13.41 -17.18 31.85
N ASN A 801 -12.69 -16.65 30.86
CA ASN A 801 -11.26 -16.93 30.61
C ASN A 801 -11.02 -18.45 30.46
N LEU A 802 -11.61 -19.04 29.42
CA LEU A 802 -11.53 -20.47 29.16
C LEU A 802 -10.12 -20.89 28.72
N PHE A 803 -9.60 -20.24 27.68
CA PHE A 803 -8.29 -20.48 27.07
C PHE A 803 -7.98 -19.31 26.12
N ASP A 804 -6.73 -19.22 25.66
CA ASP A 804 -6.28 -18.25 24.65
C ASP A 804 -5.90 -18.97 23.36
N VAL A 805 -6.13 -18.32 22.23
CA VAL A 805 -5.68 -18.78 20.90
C VAL A 805 -4.58 -17.87 20.42
N ASP A 806 -3.38 -18.43 20.32
CA ASP A 806 -2.19 -17.73 19.84
C ASP A 806 -2.11 -17.73 18.32
N ALA A 807 -2.18 -18.91 17.71
CA ALA A 807 -2.17 -19.03 16.26
C ALA A 807 -2.93 -20.28 15.81
N PHE A 808 -3.24 -20.37 14.51
CA PHE A 808 -3.78 -21.56 13.90
C PHE A 808 -3.17 -21.83 12.53
N THR A 809 -3.18 -23.11 12.15
CA THR A 809 -2.64 -23.60 10.90
C THR A 809 -3.62 -24.55 10.22
N PHE A 810 -3.81 -24.37 8.91
CA PHE A 810 -4.51 -25.33 8.07
C PHE A 810 -3.54 -26.28 7.36
N VAL A 811 -3.80 -27.58 7.46
CA VAL A 811 -3.23 -28.56 6.54
C VAL A 811 -4.16 -28.68 5.35
N THR A 812 -3.63 -28.47 4.17
CA THR A 812 -4.34 -28.73 2.91
C THR A 812 -4.00 -30.13 2.42
N GLY A 813 -4.99 -30.89 1.97
CA GLY A 813 -4.74 -32.12 1.22
C GLY A 813 -3.93 -31.84 -0.04
N THR A 814 -3.33 -32.87 -0.64
CA THR A 814 -2.86 -32.76 -2.02
C THR A 814 -4.06 -32.38 -2.87
N VAL A 815 -4.03 -31.19 -3.46
CA VAL A 815 -4.98 -30.84 -4.52
C VAL A 815 -4.72 -31.87 -5.60
N ALA A 816 -5.60 -32.85 -5.76
CA ALA A 816 -5.49 -33.78 -6.87
C ALA A 816 -5.53 -32.91 -8.12
N THR A 817 -4.40 -32.81 -8.83
CA THR A 817 -4.39 -32.25 -10.17
C THR A 817 -5.51 -32.94 -10.92
N PRO A 818 -6.52 -32.20 -11.42
CA PRO A 818 -7.62 -32.82 -12.12
C PRO A 818 -7.06 -33.76 -13.17
N THR A 819 -7.45 -35.03 -13.11
CA THR A 819 -6.96 -35.99 -14.11
C THR A 819 -7.49 -35.54 -15.46
N VAL A 820 -6.60 -35.17 -16.37
CA VAL A 820 -6.98 -34.83 -17.73
C VAL A 820 -7.38 -36.13 -18.43
N ILE A 821 -8.60 -36.14 -18.96
CA ILE A 821 -9.19 -37.30 -19.62
C ILE A 821 -9.73 -36.92 -21.00
N SER A 822 -9.78 -37.91 -21.87
CA SER A 822 -10.51 -37.90 -23.13
C SER A 822 -11.48 -39.07 -23.17
N LEU A 823 -12.65 -38.84 -23.76
CA LEU A 823 -13.67 -39.87 -23.95
C LEU A 823 -13.66 -40.29 -25.41
N ARG A 824 -13.52 -41.59 -25.68
CA ARG A 824 -13.63 -42.14 -27.04
C ARG A 824 -14.87 -43.02 -27.14
N ALA A 825 -15.85 -42.62 -27.95
CA ALA A 825 -17.08 -43.40 -28.11
C ALA A 825 -16.77 -44.73 -28.82
N ARG A 826 -17.21 -45.86 -28.25
CA ARG A 826 -16.94 -47.18 -28.85
C ARG A 826 -17.71 -47.41 -30.14
N VAL A 827 -18.86 -46.76 -30.32
CA VAL A 827 -19.73 -46.96 -31.48
C VAL A 827 -19.09 -46.52 -32.81
N ASN A 828 -18.23 -45.50 -32.78
CA ASN A 828 -17.56 -44.98 -33.99
C ASN A 828 -16.05 -44.74 -33.79
N THR A 829 -15.47 -45.18 -32.67
CA THR A 829 -14.05 -45.06 -32.33
C THR A 829 -13.51 -43.62 -32.29
N SER A 830 -14.39 -42.62 -32.23
CA SER A 830 -14.01 -41.20 -32.27
C SER A 830 -14.01 -40.56 -30.89
N TYR A 831 -13.14 -39.57 -30.69
CA TYR A 831 -13.05 -38.77 -29.48
C TYR A 831 -14.19 -37.74 -29.40
N VAL A 832 -14.71 -37.56 -28.19
CA VAL A 832 -15.68 -36.53 -27.83
C VAL A 832 -14.98 -35.17 -27.78
N ALA A 833 -15.49 -34.20 -28.52
CA ALA A 833 -14.93 -32.86 -28.61
C ALA A 833 -15.90 -31.80 -28.10
N ALA A 834 -15.37 -30.82 -27.38
CA ALA A 834 -16.05 -29.56 -27.06
C ALA A 834 -15.82 -28.56 -28.20
N ASP A 835 -16.56 -28.75 -29.29
CA ASP A 835 -16.36 -28.01 -30.54
C ASP A 835 -16.63 -26.50 -30.41
N ASN A 836 -16.05 -25.73 -31.33
CA ASN A 836 -16.14 -24.27 -31.37
C ASN A 836 -15.68 -23.62 -30.05
N ALA A 837 -14.51 -24.03 -29.56
CA ALA A 837 -13.99 -23.65 -28.25
C ALA A 837 -15.01 -23.86 -27.12
N GLY A 838 -15.75 -24.98 -27.15
CA GLY A 838 -16.76 -25.35 -26.16
C GLY A 838 -18.10 -24.62 -26.26
N ALA A 839 -18.32 -23.76 -27.26
CA ALA A 839 -19.60 -23.10 -27.50
C ALA A 839 -20.63 -23.98 -28.23
N ALA A 840 -20.20 -25.12 -28.81
CA ALA A 840 -21.08 -26.09 -29.45
C ALA A 840 -21.34 -27.31 -28.56
N PRO A 841 -22.43 -28.06 -28.79
CA PRO A 841 -22.66 -29.34 -28.14
C PRO A 841 -21.53 -30.34 -28.34
N LEU A 842 -21.30 -31.18 -27.33
CA LEU A 842 -20.30 -32.24 -27.36
C LEU A 842 -20.69 -33.30 -28.39
N ILE A 843 -19.74 -33.70 -29.23
CA ILE A 843 -19.94 -34.72 -30.28
C ILE A 843 -18.70 -35.60 -30.42
N ALA A 844 -18.89 -36.89 -30.72
CA ALA A 844 -17.80 -37.86 -30.92
C ALA A 844 -17.33 -37.87 -32.39
N ASN A 845 -16.60 -36.85 -32.84
CA ASN A 845 -16.27 -36.63 -34.26
C ASN A 845 -14.76 -36.42 -34.54
N ARG A 846 -13.86 -36.79 -33.61
CA ARG A 846 -12.43 -36.57 -33.75
C ARG A 846 -11.63 -37.85 -33.77
N THR A 847 -10.56 -37.90 -34.57
CA THR A 847 -9.71 -39.08 -34.73
C THR A 847 -8.45 -39.04 -33.84
N ALA A 848 -8.17 -37.92 -33.18
CA ALA A 848 -7.02 -37.74 -32.28
C ALA A 848 -7.40 -36.81 -31.11
N VAL A 849 -6.61 -36.87 -30.02
CA VAL A 849 -6.74 -35.98 -28.86
C VAL A 849 -5.95 -34.70 -29.13
N GLY A 850 -6.65 -33.57 -29.18
CA GLY A 850 -6.10 -32.21 -29.16
C GLY A 850 -6.73 -31.38 -28.04
N PRO A 851 -6.61 -30.03 -28.08
CA PRO A 851 -7.08 -29.16 -27.00
C PRO A 851 -8.59 -29.22 -26.71
N TRP A 852 -9.42 -29.67 -27.67
CA TRP A 852 -10.89 -29.67 -27.55
C TRP A 852 -11.45 -31.01 -27.07
N GLU A 853 -10.64 -32.07 -27.11
CA GLU A 853 -11.00 -33.43 -26.72
C GLU A 853 -10.57 -33.77 -25.28
N GLN A 854 -10.00 -32.79 -24.59
CA GLN A 854 -9.52 -32.90 -23.22
C GLN A 854 -10.51 -32.29 -22.23
N PHE A 855 -10.71 -33.00 -21.14
CA PHE A 855 -11.55 -32.60 -20.01
C PHE A 855 -10.80 -32.81 -18.71
N ASP A 856 -10.83 -31.82 -17.82
CA ASP A 856 -10.45 -32.03 -16.43
C ASP A 856 -11.56 -32.85 -15.76
N ARG A 857 -11.23 -34.05 -15.25
CA ARG A 857 -12.13 -34.84 -14.41
C ARG A 857 -12.10 -34.27 -13.00
N LEU A 858 -13.21 -33.65 -12.60
CA LEU A 858 -13.38 -33.07 -11.27
C LEU A 858 -14.16 -34.05 -10.37
N ASP A 859 -13.76 -34.14 -9.11
CA ASP A 859 -14.61 -34.76 -8.08
C ASP A 859 -15.79 -33.82 -7.81
N ALA A 860 -17.01 -34.33 -7.93
CA ALA A 860 -18.26 -33.60 -7.68
C ALA A 860 -18.98 -34.05 -6.40
N GLY A 861 -18.30 -34.85 -5.56
CA GLY A 861 -18.80 -35.38 -4.30
C GLY A 861 -19.70 -36.60 -4.45
N ASN A 862 -19.90 -37.36 -3.36
CA ASN A 862 -20.78 -38.55 -3.30
C ASN A 862 -20.50 -39.60 -4.39
N GLY A 863 -19.25 -39.75 -4.81
CA GLY A 863 -18.84 -40.69 -5.87
C GLY A 863 -19.22 -40.25 -7.29
N THR A 864 -19.60 -38.98 -7.47
CA THR A 864 -19.92 -38.39 -8.78
C THR A 864 -18.76 -37.54 -9.31
N ILE A 865 -18.75 -37.31 -10.62
CA ILE A 865 -17.76 -36.49 -11.31
C ILE A 865 -18.42 -35.35 -12.07
N ALA A 866 -17.65 -34.29 -12.31
CA ALA A 866 -17.97 -33.28 -13.31
C ALA A 866 -16.85 -33.24 -14.36
N LEU A 867 -17.19 -32.86 -15.59
CA LEU A 867 -16.24 -32.71 -16.68
C LEU A 867 -16.08 -31.22 -16.98
N ARG A 868 -14.86 -30.70 -16.90
CA ARG A 868 -14.56 -29.33 -17.33
C ARG A 868 -13.79 -29.37 -18.64
N ALA A 869 -14.34 -28.77 -19.70
CA ALA A 869 -13.69 -28.76 -20.99
C ALA A 869 -12.43 -27.87 -20.96
N LYS A 870 -11.29 -28.38 -21.43
CA LYS A 870 -10.06 -27.56 -21.56
C LYS A 870 -10.21 -26.46 -22.61
N ALA A 871 -11.17 -26.61 -23.53
CA ALA A 871 -11.44 -25.66 -24.60
C ALA A 871 -11.86 -24.26 -24.10
N ASN A 872 -12.61 -24.18 -23.00
CA ASN A 872 -13.13 -22.91 -22.45
C ASN A 872 -13.12 -22.83 -20.91
N GLY A 873 -12.68 -23.88 -20.21
CA GLY A 873 -12.68 -23.93 -18.75
C GLY A 873 -14.06 -24.07 -18.11
N LEU A 874 -15.12 -24.30 -18.90
CA LEU A 874 -16.50 -24.44 -18.40
C LEU A 874 -16.87 -25.91 -18.15
N ILE A 875 -17.84 -26.12 -17.28
CA ILE A 875 -18.35 -27.44 -16.88
C ILE A 875 -19.38 -27.92 -17.90
N VAL A 876 -19.30 -29.20 -18.26
CA VAL A 876 -20.24 -29.89 -19.14
C VAL A 876 -21.56 -30.10 -18.41
N SER A 877 -22.64 -29.58 -18.98
CA SER A 877 -24.01 -29.74 -18.51
C SER A 877 -24.76 -30.75 -19.36
N ALA A 878 -25.60 -31.60 -18.74
CA ALA A 878 -26.58 -32.43 -19.45
C ALA A 878 -27.86 -31.66 -19.84
N SER A 879 -27.92 -30.35 -19.58
CA SER A 879 -28.89 -29.40 -20.17
C SER A 879 -30.36 -29.87 -20.17
N GLY A 880 -30.88 -30.33 -19.04
CA GLY A 880 -32.29 -30.76 -18.94
C GLY A 880 -32.56 -32.22 -19.37
N GLY A 881 -31.54 -32.96 -19.80
CA GLY A 881 -31.59 -34.41 -20.00
C GLY A 881 -32.12 -34.87 -21.36
N THR A 882 -32.85 -34.00 -22.06
CA THR A 882 -33.31 -34.23 -23.44
C THR A 882 -32.55 -33.39 -24.48
N ALA A 883 -31.77 -32.40 -24.04
CA ALA A 883 -30.92 -31.59 -24.90
C ALA A 883 -29.48 -32.13 -24.96
N PRO A 884 -28.72 -31.76 -26.00
CA PRO A 884 -27.31 -32.09 -26.10
C PRO A 884 -26.47 -31.58 -24.92
N LEU A 885 -25.46 -32.36 -24.55
CA LEU A 885 -24.46 -31.94 -23.57
C LEU A 885 -23.63 -30.77 -24.12
N ILE A 886 -23.38 -29.75 -23.31
CA ILE A 886 -22.59 -28.57 -23.70
C ILE A 886 -21.75 -28.06 -22.52
N ALA A 887 -20.53 -27.58 -22.80
CA ALA A 887 -19.62 -27.00 -21.80
C ALA A 887 -19.90 -25.52 -21.58
N ASN A 888 -20.99 -25.19 -20.88
CA ASN A 888 -21.45 -23.81 -20.68
C ASN A 888 -21.67 -23.40 -19.22
N ALA A 889 -21.49 -24.32 -18.25
CA ALA A 889 -21.75 -24.04 -16.86
C ALA A 889 -20.50 -23.51 -16.14
N THR A 890 -20.67 -22.50 -15.28
CA THR A 890 -19.60 -21.91 -14.46
C THR A 890 -19.49 -22.52 -13.07
N THR A 891 -20.49 -23.31 -12.65
CA THR A 891 -20.53 -24.01 -11.35
C THR A 891 -21.07 -25.44 -11.52
N ILE A 892 -20.76 -26.34 -10.57
CA ILE A 892 -21.25 -27.73 -10.58
C ILE A 892 -22.64 -27.79 -9.94
N GLY A 893 -23.68 -27.71 -10.78
CA GLY A 893 -25.08 -27.86 -10.40
C GLY A 893 -25.60 -29.29 -10.56
N THR A 894 -26.92 -29.46 -10.49
CA THR A 894 -27.56 -30.78 -10.58
C THR A 894 -27.35 -31.44 -11.94
N TRP A 895 -27.27 -30.66 -13.02
CA TRP A 895 -27.15 -31.14 -14.40
C TRP A 895 -25.70 -31.39 -14.86
N GLU A 896 -24.74 -30.96 -14.06
CA GLU A 896 -23.30 -31.05 -14.34
C GLU A 896 -22.64 -32.25 -13.61
N ARG A 897 -23.45 -33.04 -12.89
CA ARG A 897 -23.02 -34.21 -12.14
C ARG A 897 -23.29 -35.50 -12.89
N PHE A 898 -22.25 -36.32 -13.02
CA PHE A 898 -22.31 -37.63 -13.67
C PHE A 898 -21.77 -38.70 -12.75
N GLN A 899 -22.47 -39.84 -12.67
CA GLN A 899 -21.89 -41.07 -12.13
C GLN A 899 -21.09 -41.75 -13.24
N LEU A 900 -19.82 -42.04 -12.98
CA LEU A 900 -18.97 -42.83 -13.86
C LEU A 900 -19.18 -44.32 -13.56
N VAL A 901 -19.72 -45.07 -14.52
CA VAL A 901 -20.01 -46.49 -14.38
C VAL A 901 -18.96 -47.30 -15.15
N ASN A 902 -18.23 -48.17 -14.45
CA ASN A 902 -17.28 -49.10 -15.08
C ASN A 902 -18.03 -50.33 -15.59
N ASN A 903 -17.94 -50.60 -16.89
CA ASN A 903 -18.58 -51.74 -17.53
C ASN A 903 -17.67 -52.97 -17.47
N THR A 904 -18.25 -54.17 -17.55
CA THR A 904 -17.50 -55.44 -17.51
C THR A 904 -16.58 -55.66 -18.72
N ASP A 905 -16.80 -54.93 -19.81
CA ASP A 905 -15.99 -54.98 -21.05
C ASP A 905 -14.86 -53.93 -21.08
N GLY A 906 -14.55 -53.33 -19.93
CA GLY A 906 -13.49 -52.33 -19.77
C GLY A 906 -13.83 -50.92 -20.28
N SER A 907 -15.04 -50.70 -20.83
CA SER A 907 -15.52 -49.34 -21.13
C SER A 907 -16.07 -48.64 -19.88
N VAL A 908 -16.30 -47.34 -19.98
CA VAL A 908 -17.07 -46.55 -19.02
C VAL A 908 -18.37 -46.04 -19.65
N SER A 909 -19.37 -45.78 -18.80
CA SER A 909 -20.60 -45.08 -19.16
C SER A 909 -20.78 -43.88 -18.22
N LEU A 910 -21.29 -42.77 -18.75
CA LEU A 910 -21.65 -41.60 -17.94
C LEU A 910 -23.15 -41.62 -17.68
N ARG A 911 -23.57 -41.55 -16.41
CA ARG A 911 -24.98 -41.44 -16.02
C ARG A 911 -25.23 -40.08 -15.40
N ALA A 912 -26.06 -39.24 -16.03
CA ALA A 912 -26.42 -37.94 -15.48
C ALA A 912 -27.26 -38.14 -14.21
N THR A 913 -26.86 -37.52 -13.10
CA THR A 913 -27.53 -37.74 -11.81
C THR A 913 -28.89 -37.04 -11.74
N ALA A 914 -29.09 -35.98 -12.52
CA ALA A 914 -30.32 -35.19 -12.55
C ALA A 914 -31.56 -35.98 -13.01
N ASN A 915 -31.41 -36.83 -14.03
CA ASN A 915 -32.51 -37.60 -14.62
C ASN A 915 -32.28 -39.11 -14.57
N ASN A 916 -31.17 -39.57 -14.00
CA ASN A 916 -30.80 -40.97 -13.88
C ASN A 916 -30.62 -41.72 -15.21
N MET A 917 -30.34 -41.00 -16.30
CA MET A 917 -30.16 -41.55 -17.65
C MET A 917 -28.68 -41.56 -18.07
N TYR A 918 -28.32 -42.50 -18.94
CA TYR A 918 -27.00 -42.64 -19.54
C TYR A 918 -26.81 -41.71 -20.73
N VAL A 919 -25.60 -41.16 -20.85
CA VAL A 919 -25.14 -40.36 -21.99
C VAL A 919 -24.90 -41.28 -23.19
N ALA A 920 -25.54 -40.98 -24.31
CA ALA A 920 -25.41 -41.72 -25.56
C ALA A 920 -24.73 -40.87 -26.64
N ALA A 921 -23.81 -41.48 -27.39
CA ALA A 921 -23.28 -40.94 -28.64
C ALA A 921 -24.31 -41.17 -29.77
N GLU A 922 -25.22 -40.22 -29.94
CA GLU A 922 -26.40 -40.37 -30.79
C GLU A 922 -26.07 -40.58 -32.28
N GLY A 923 -26.96 -41.25 -33.01
CA GLY A 923 -26.79 -41.52 -34.44
C GLY A 923 -25.53 -42.30 -34.75
N ALA A 924 -25.17 -43.27 -33.89
CA ALA A 924 -23.89 -43.97 -33.93
C ALA A 924 -22.67 -43.03 -33.87
N GLY A 925 -22.77 -41.95 -33.10
CA GLY A 925 -21.74 -40.93 -32.91
C GLY A 925 -21.71 -39.82 -33.98
N ALA A 926 -22.63 -39.84 -34.94
CA ALA A 926 -22.79 -38.77 -35.94
C ALA A 926 -23.58 -37.55 -35.41
N GLN A 927 -24.14 -37.63 -34.20
CA GLN A 927 -24.93 -36.57 -33.58
C GLN A 927 -24.39 -36.23 -32.17
N PRO A 928 -24.74 -35.05 -31.62
CA PRO A 928 -24.33 -34.65 -30.28
C PRO A 928 -24.71 -35.64 -29.17
N LEU A 929 -23.93 -35.66 -28.10
CA LEU A 929 -24.17 -36.52 -26.95
C LEU A 929 -25.40 -36.06 -26.16
N ILE A 930 -26.28 -36.99 -25.76
CA ILE A 930 -27.49 -36.69 -24.96
C ILE A 930 -27.62 -37.68 -23.80
N ALA A 931 -28.00 -37.21 -22.61
CA ALA A 931 -28.24 -38.05 -21.43
C ALA A 931 -29.69 -38.59 -21.37
N ASN A 932 -30.07 -39.49 -22.29
CA ASN A 932 -31.46 -39.89 -22.51
C ASN A 932 -31.71 -41.42 -22.57
N ARG A 933 -30.77 -42.27 -22.13
CA ARG A 933 -30.93 -43.75 -22.18
C ARG A 933 -31.11 -44.38 -20.80
N ALA A 934 -32.09 -45.28 -20.66
CA ALA A 934 -32.38 -45.94 -19.38
C ALA A 934 -31.43 -47.11 -19.07
N ALA A 935 -30.72 -47.63 -20.09
CA ALA A 935 -29.82 -48.78 -19.97
C ALA A 935 -28.58 -48.58 -20.86
N ILE A 936 -27.50 -49.30 -20.52
CA ILE A 936 -26.22 -49.25 -21.23
C ILE A 936 -26.26 -50.22 -22.42
N GLY A 937 -26.39 -49.68 -23.63
CA GLY A 937 -26.28 -50.38 -24.91
C GLY A 937 -24.92 -50.09 -25.58
N ALA A 938 -24.91 -50.08 -26.92
CA ALA A 938 -23.69 -49.87 -27.69
C ALA A 938 -23.26 -48.40 -27.79
N TRP A 939 -24.19 -47.45 -27.62
CA TRP A 939 -23.94 -46.01 -27.86
C TRP A 939 -23.54 -45.27 -26.58
N GLU A 940 -23.72 -45.91 -25.41
CA GLU A 940 -23.47 -45.33 -24.08
C GLU A 940 -22.09 -45.70 -23.53
N ARG A 941 -21.28 -46.41 -24.33
CA ARG A 941 -19.96 -46.94 -23.94
C ARG A 941 -18.84 -46.09 -24.52
N PHE A 942 -17.96 -45.64 -23.65
CA PHE A 942 -16.79 -44.84 -23.98
C PHE A 942 -15.53 -45.51 -23.42
N ASP A 943 -14.42 -45.41 -24.13
CA ASP A 943 -13.11 -45.64 -23.53
C ASP A 943 -12.69 -44.36 -22.80
N LEU A 944 -12.28 -44.49 -21.55
CA LEU A 944 -11.70 -43.41 -20.77
C LEU A 944 -10.18 -43.41 -20.98
N ILE A 945 -9.66 -42.36 -21.58
CA ILE A 945 -8.24 -42.23 -21.90
C ILE A 945 -7.67 -41.16 -20.99
N THR A 946 -6.71 -41.52 -20.15
CA THR A 946 -5.98 -40.60 -19.26
C THR A 946 -4.70 -40.15 -19.96
N SER A 947 -4.47 -38.84 -20.02
CA SER A 947 -3.23 -38.25 -20.56
C SER A 947 -2.15 -38.11 -19.51
#